data_AF-A0E9T9-F1
#
_entry.id   AF-A0E9T9-F1
#
_cell.length_a   1.000
_cell.length_b   1.000
_cell.length_c   1.000
_cell.angle_alpha   90.00
_cell.angle_beta   90.00
_cell.angle_gamma   90.00
#
_symmetry.space_group_name_H-M   'P 1'
#
loop_
_entity.id
_entity.type
_entity.pdbx_description
1 polymer ?
#
loop_
_entity_poly.entity_id
_entity_poly.type
_entity_poly.pdbx_seq_one_letter_code
_entity_poly.pdbx_strand_id
1 'polypeptide(L)'
;MNLVSIMNVKNVSQLSFQIQFKQLQPLQLQGNLKFLSNRQNITYHNSIIIEVYNNGTLIILLIQKYGIAEFNLRLYSRLELELWGQQVLLQYQINYHLDTFFPFIPGCSDYFKKECVQCLQGWKLNIMEQLCYPICGNNKIEGYEECDDGNFSPFDGCFECKYQCIQHCDECIYGICKKCEFRFIYDEERKICLPNCQEGMVIPFTENLCDRYNWLENCRQFCLLCINSDCAQCEKGFDLRNGVCNPICGDKIVLPDLEECDDGNNKIDECHECKLVCERGCDICEKGICKLNCQKTYGIGFYFDDVNCRQICGDSIVTAFEECDDGNDIEYDGCFNCKYSCEQNCLDCQNGQCVKYQSSCGDAKLQGQEVCDDGNNDQLDGCFNCAVEPGWNCIQIKQNTFCNRINPPQFISKFLSIQNNKQLVLFQFSQEIKIIKGCNLTESMVLSILNISNSEYILTYIEKEEPLEEQVQESYYIIQIEINTQTQSKPILYIDLNATILNNDNENMQQLQYELQLEVSQFLTPKQREYSNSIKGVNSYFIYGQLAIGGFFFLIGQPDILFSMLDILQYFSYLRYITVTFPFNLEIFFQISDQISFSLLYEFIKFEEILNLIIPLNYMSPQFGKFLQYDQNADLLSNFIPQMIQGLIFILFILSKGFVYRFLYYIMINTKLFICLNFLQSIINCKLMLRIYQYLYQVSRSLIKVPKYFNSQQITNLMFINGWDLIFKCFLYLKTFENYSNRNIISIVLASLILAFYGYIIQNSLSTSTIFMKSKKNQYLEQRFEALDLIKQIILLYALIFIDKTEIIQIAILFLNCLISMVIIFNRRRHQHLQNCVSKILSEGSILLFIFISLVYIKDFPIYISGEHKIIIGWIHIFLLSFILALPIIQLAKDFSLWFYKRLLQIRKTINTRKQIWLF
;
A
#
# COMPACT_ATOMS: atom_id res chain seq x y z
N MET A 1 -18.55 34.73 77.43
CA MET A 1 -19.50 33.70 77.85
C MET A 1 -19.79 32.78 76.66
N ASN A 2 -19.30 31.54 76.74
CA ASN A 2 -19.93 30.27 76.35
C ASN A 2 -20.91 30.14 75.15
N LEU A 3 -20.52 29.21 74.25
CA LEU A 3 -21.21 27.95 73.84
C LEU A 3 -22.32 27.95 72.73
N VAL A 4 -22.00 27.27 71.61
CA VAL A 4 -22.65 26.01 71.06
C VAL A 4 -24.10 26.12 70.52
N SER A 5 -24.57 25.52 69.40
CA SER A 5 -24.02 24.65 68.34
C SER A 5 -25.11 24.23 67.31
N ILE A 6 -24.66 23.60 66.21
CA ILE A 6 -25.26 22.58 65.31
C ILE A 6 -25.76 23.02 63.92
N MET A 7 -25.17 22.32 62.94
CA MET A 7 -25.23 22.42 61.48
C MET A 7 -26.56 21.96 60.85
N ASN A 8 -26.85 22.51 59.67
CA ASN A 8 -27.31 21.75 58.50
C ASN A 8 -27.17 22.61 57.23
N VAL A 9 -26.34 22.20 56.27
CA VAL A 9 -26.48 22.66 54.87
C VAL A 9 -26.43 21.44 53.96
N LYS A 10 -27.56 21.22 53.32
CA LYS A 10 -27.81 20.27 52.23
C LYS A 10 -27.30 20.83 50.90
N ASN A 11 -27.10 19.88 49.97
CA ASN A 11 -27.14 20.00 48.51
C ASN A 11 -25.85 20.39 47.77
N VAL A 12 -25.25 19.38 47.12
CA VAL A 12 -24.85 19.49 45.72
C VAL A 12 -25.43 18.26 44.99
N SER A 13 -26.28 18.54 44.01
CA SER A 13 -27.01 17.58 43.17
C SER A 13 -26.14 17.05 42.03
N GLN A 14 -26.46 15.81 41.64
CA GLN A 14 -25.95 15.03 40.52
C GLN A 14 -26.04 15.72 39.16
N LEU A 15 -25.10 15.40 38.27
CA LEU A 15 -25.38 15.11 36.86
C LEU A 15 -24.29 14.17 36.31
N SER A 16 -24.72 12.97 35.96
CA SER A 16 -23.95 11.88 35.37
C SER A 16 -24.11 11.86 33.85
N PHE A 17 -23.03 11.63 33.11
CA PHE A 17 -23.08 11.04 31.78
C PHE A 17 -22.33 9.70 31.81
N GLN A 18 -23.05 8.61 31.53
CA GLN A 18 -22.49 7.28 31.28
C GLN A 18 -22.03 7.20 29.82
N ILE A 19 -20.77 6.84 29.61
CA ILE A 19 -20.35 6.05 28.45
C ILE A 19 -19.82 4.75 29.03
N GLN A 20 -20.49 3.64 28.69
CA GLN A 20 -20.17 2.30 29.15
C GLN A 20 -18.90 1.79 28.46
N PHE A 21 -17.89 1.43 29.26
CA PHE A 21 -16.98 0.34 28.92
C PHE A 21 -17.08 -0.73 30.02
N LYS A 22 -17.65 -1.88 29.67
CA LYS A 22 -17.42 -3.18 30.34
C LYS A 22 -15.92 -3.49 30.22
N GLN A 23 -15.13 -3.98 31.18
CA GLN A 23 -15.31 -4.58 32.50
C GLN A 23 -13.96 -4.39 33.25
N LEU A 24 -14.00 -3.84 34.47
CA LEU A 24 -13.14 -4.14 35.65
C LEU A 24 -13.47 -3.07 36.73
N GLN A 25 -13.86 -3.49 37.93
CA GLN A 25 -14.26 -2.57 39.00
C GLN A 25 -13.04 -1.85 39.61
N PRO A 26 -13.10 -0.53 39.87
CA PRO A 26 -12.02 0.19 40.55
C PRO A 26 -12.00 -0.16 42.05
N LEU A 27 -10.81 -0.44 42.59
CA LEU A 27 -10.61 -0.66 44.03
C LEU A 27 -10.66 0.68 44.78
N GLN A 28 -11.61 0.82 45.69
CA GLN A 28 -11.67 1.94 46.64
C GLN A 28 -10.96 1.56 47.94
N LEU A 29 -9.96 2.35 48.35
CA LEU A 29 -9.23 2.18 49.61
C LEU A 29 -9.46 3.39 50.51
N GLN A 30 -9.65 3.13 51.81
CA GLN A 30 -9.82 4.15 52.84
C GLN A 30 -8.85 3.90 53.98
N GLY A 31 -8.15 4.94 54.45
CA GLY A 31 -7.22 4.84 55.57
C GLY A 31 -7.14 6.13 56.38
N ASN A 32 -7.00 5.99 57.70
CA ASN A 32 -6.85 7.10 58.65
C ASN A 32 -5.36 7.37 58.91
N LEU A 33 -4.90 8.60 58.63
CA LEU A 33 -3.50 8.99 58.85
C LEU A 33 -3.40 10.15 59.84
N LYS A 34 -2.40 10.06 60.73
CA LYS A 34 -2.06 11.08 61.72
C LYS A 34 -0.59 11.49 61.52
N PHE A 35 -0.38 12.68 60.98
CA PHE A 35 0.96 13.19 60.68
C PHE A 35 1.67 13.67 61.95
N LEU A 36 2.77 13.01 62.29
CA LEU A 36 3.66 13.35 63.40
C LEU A 36 5.03 13.87 62.91
N SER A 37 5.34 13.73 61.61
CA SER A 37 6.58 14.16 60.95
C SER A 37 6.35 14.42 59.44
N ASN A 38 7.24 15.17 58.78
CA ASN A 38 7.14 15.51 57.34
C ASN A 38 7.23 14.30 56.39
N ARG A 39 7.66 13.14 56.87
CA ARG A 39 7.75 11.88 56.12
C ARG A 39 7.28 10.73 57.01
N GLN A 40 6.42 9.85 56.49
CA GLN A 40 5.93 8.64 57.16
C GLN A 40 5.71 7.50 56.17
N ASN A 41 6.02 6.27 56.56
CA ASN A 41 5.88 5.09 55.70
C ASN A 41 4.76 4.17 56.23
N ILE A 42 3.87 3.73 55.33
CA ILE A 42 2.74 2.86 55.66
C ILE A 42 2.84 1.60 54.81
N THR A 43 2.73 0.43 55.44
CA THR A 43 2.76 -0.86 54.76
C THR A 43 1.36 -1.39 54.55
N TYR A 44 1.03 -1.80 53.32
CA TYR A 44 -0.25 -2.41 52.97
C TYR A 44 -0.03 -3.82 52.39
N HIS A 45 -0.77 -4.80 52.92
CA HIS A 45 -0.69 -6.23 52.58
C HIS A 45 0.75 -6.75 52.36
N ASN A 46 1.67 -6.43 53.28
CA ASN A 46 3.05 -6.95 53.37
C ASN A 46 3.91 -6.85 52.10
N SER A 47 3.54 -6.04 51.10
CA SER A 47 4.25 -6.00 49.81
C SER A 47 4.33 -4.60 49.17
N ILE A 48 3.57 -3.64 49.69
CA ILE A 48 3.53 -2.26 49.19
C ILE A 48 3.87 -1.30 50.33
N ILE A 49 4.92 -0.50 50.14
CA ILE A 49 5.34 0.57 51.05
C ILE A 49 4.87 1.89 50.44
N ILE A 50 4.06 2.64 51.17
CA ILE A 50 3.58 3.96 50.77
C ILE A 50 4.31 4.99 51.64
N GLU A 51 5.22 5.77 51.03
CA GLU A 51 5.82 6.93 51.68
C GLU A 51 4.95 8.16 51.48
N VAL A 52 4.59 8.82 52.58
CA VAL A 52 3.79 10.03 52.60
C VAL A 52 4.66 11.19 53.02
N TYR A 53 4.78 12.19 52.15
CA TYR A 53 5.49 13.43 52.41
C TYR A 53 4.49 14.57 52.60
N ASN A 54 4.65 15.31 53.70
CA ASN A 54 3.85 16.48 53.99
C ASN A 54 4.77 17.67 54.24
N ASN A 55 4.71 18.67 53.35
CA ASN A 55 5.47 19.92 53.47
C ASN A 55 4.59 21.12 53.86
N GLY A 56 3.41 20.88 54.44
CA GLY A 56 2.51 21.91 54.98
C GLY A 56 1.47 22.48 54.00
N THR A 57 1.71 22.38 52.70
CA THR A 57 0.78 22.84 51.64
C THR A 57 0.41 21.77 50.62
N LEU A 58 1.13 20.64 50.64
CA LEU A 58 1.03 19.54 49.68
C LEU A 58 1.35 18.23 50.38
N ILE A 59 0.49 17.23 50.17
CA ILE A 59 0.72 15.85 50.59
C ILE A 59 1.08 15.05 49.32
N ILE A 60 2.26 14.44 49.32
CA ILE A 60 2.79 13.63 48.21
C ILE A 60 2.83 12.17 48.68
N LEU A 61 2.19 11.29 47.93
CA LEU A 61 2.20 9.84 48.17
C LEU A 61 3.13 9.18 47.15
N LEU A 62 4.12 8.43 47.62
CA LEU A 62 5.04 7.63 46.81
C LEU A 62 4.82 6.16 47.14
N ILE A 63 4.46 5.36 46.15
CA ILE A 63 4.16 3.93 46.32
C ILE A 63 5.36 3.14 45.78
N GLN A 64 6.11 2.47 46.67
CA GLN A 64 7.16 1.53 46.32
C GLN A 64 6.69 0.10 46.57
N LYS A 65 6.66 -0.71 45.51
CA LYS A 65 6.52 -2.17 45.63
C LYS A 65 7.91 -2.79 45.58
N TYR A 66 8.17 -3.82 46.38
CA TYR A 66 9.37 -4.64 46.20
C TYR A 66 9.18 -5.51 44.96
N GLY A 67 9.78 -5.09 43.83
CA GLY A 67 9.70 -5.76 42.53
C GLY A 67 9.68 -4.77 41.36
N ILE A 68 10.68 -4.90 40.49
CA ILE A 68 11.19 -4.06 39.40
C ILE A 68 10.11 -3.30 38.58
N ALA A 69 9.69 -2.13 39.05
CA ALA A 69 9.25 -0.97 38.27
C ALA A 69 9.06 0.25 39.20
N GLU A 70 9.82 1.33 38.98
CA GLU A 70 9.55 2.62 39.64
C GLU A 70 8.42 3.35 38.92
N PHE A 71 7.24 3.44 39.55
CA PHE A 71 6.16 4.32 39.10
C PHE A 71 6.14 5.59 39.97
N ASN A 72 6.57 6.72 39.41
CA ASN A 72 6.34 8.03 40.02
C ASN A 72 4.95 8.55 39.64
N LEU A 73 3.92 8.18 40.40
CA LEU A 73 2.59 8.78 40.28
C LEU A 73 2.54 10.10 41.05
N ARG A 74 2.42 11.23 40.35
CA ARG A 74 2.08 12.54 40.96
C ARG A 74 0.56 12.74 40.91
N LEU A 75 -0.10 12.63 42.06
CA LEU A 75 -1.49 13.07 42.22
C LEU A 75 -1.56 14.60 42.23
N TYR A 76 -2.29 15.19 41.27
CA TYR A 76 -2.67 16.60 41.29
C TYR A 76 -4.05 16.76 41.96
N SER A 77 -4.10 16.61 43.28
CA SER A 77 -5.22 17.14 44.06
C SER A 77 -4.67 18.13 45.08
N ARG A 78 -4.94 19.42 44.86
CA ARG A 78 -4.50 20.52 45.71
C ARG A 78 -5.47 20.65 46.89
N LEU A 79 -5.06 20.20 48.07
CA LEU A 79 -5.77 20.45 49.33
C LEU A 79 -4.96 21.47 50.13
N GLU A 80 -5.39 22.73 50.12
CA GLU A 80 -4.72 23.83 50.84
C GLU A 80 -5.22 23.91 52.28
N LEU A 81 -4.65 23.14 53.22
CA LEU A 81 -4.85 23.32 54.66
C LEU A 81 -3.61 22.86 55.47
N GLU A 82 -3.18 23.67 56.46
CA GLU A 82 -2.13 23.31 57.43
C GLU A 82 -2.66 22.25 58.41
N LEU A 83 -2.17 21.01 58.32
CA LEU A 83 -2.71 19.84 59.03
C LEU A 83 -1.68 19.16 59.94
N TRP A 84 -1.07 19.90 60.86
CA TRP A 84 -0.17 19.33 61.88
C TRP A 84 -0.98 18.87 63.10
N GLY A 85 -0.95 17.56 63.40
CA GLY A 85 -1.53 16.97 64.63
C GLY A 85 -2.98 16.46 64.54
N GLN A 86 -3.67 16.60 63.40
CA GLN A 86 -5.05 16.10 63.21
C GLN A 86 -5.10 14.75 62.47
N GLN A 87 -6.10 13.92 62.77
CA GLN A 87 -6.40 12.71 61.99
C GLN A 87 -7.19 13.09 60.74
N VAL A 88 -6.67 12.72 59.57
CA VAL A 88 -7.31 13.01 58.28
C VAL A 88 -7.65 11.71 57.58
N LEU A 89 -8.90 11.59 57.14
CA LEU A 89 -9.40 10.44 56.40
C LEU A 89 -9.23 10.73 54.91
N LEU A 90 -8.26 10.07 54.27
CA LEU A 90 -7.98 10.24 52.85
C LEU A 90 -8.68 9.12 52.07
N GLN A 91 -9.66 9.51 51.26
CA GLN A 91 -10.26 8.64 50.25
C GLN A 91 -9.58 8.93 48.92
N TYR A 92 -8.94 7.94 48.34
CA TYR A 92 -8.34 8.04 47.02
C TYR A 92 -8.75 6.85 46.16
N GLN A 93 -8.92 7.12 44.87
CA GLN A 93 -9.34 6.13 43.88
C GLN A 93 -8.18 5.95 42.90
N ILE A 94 -7.62 4.74 42.84
CA ILE A 94 -6.57 4.42 41.88
C ILE A 94 -7.26 4.07 40.57
N ASN A 95 -7.29 5.01 39.63
CA ASN A 95 -7.72 4.75 38.27
C ASN A 95 -6.50 4.28 37.46
N TYR A 96 -6.57 3.06 36.94
CA TYR A 96 -5.58 2.58 35.98
C TYR A 96 -5.82 3.30 34.64
N HIS A 97 -4.95 4.26 34.30
CA HIS A 97 -4.83 4.75 32.92
C HIS A 97 -3.80 3.88 32.20
N LEU A 98 -4.28 3.02 31.30
CA LEU A 98 -3.46 2.24 30.36
C LEU A 98 -3.21 3.07 29.09
N ASP A 99 -2.48 4.18 29.19
CA ASP A 99 -2.11 5.02 28.03
C ASP A 99 -0.60 5.06 27.76
N THR A 100 0.16 4.12 28.32
CA THR A 100 1.52 3.82 27.86
C THR A 100 1.65 2.32 27.62
N PHE A 101 1.20 1.86 26.45
CA PHE A 101 1.85 0.71 25.84
C PHE A 101 3.30 1.11 25.55
N PHE A 102 4.21 0.87 26.50
CA PHE A 102 5.51 0.38 26.07
C PHE A 102 5.21 -0.88 25.24
N PRO A 103 5.83 -1.08 24.06
CA PRO A 103 5.65 -2.33 23.35
C PRO A 103 6.13 -3.42 24.28
N PHE A 104 5.17 -4.09 24.93
CA PHE A 104 5.44 -5.29 25.68
C PHE A 104 5.87 -6.27 24.60
N ILE A 105 7.18 -6.45 24.43
CA ILE A 105 7.70 -7.49 23.56
C ILE A 105 7.31 -8.80 24.25
N PRO A 106 6.31 -9.53 23.74
CA PRO A 106 5.83 -10.74 24.40
C PRO A 106 7.00 -11.70 24.54
N GLY A 107 7.14 -12.32 25.72
CA GLY A 107 8.23 -13.26 25.96
C GLY A 107 9.57 -12.66 26.34
N CYS A 108 9.68 -11.34 26.53
CA CYS A 108 10.94 -10.70 26.94
C CYS A 108 11.07 -10.63 28.47
N SER A 109 12.14 -11.17 29.05
CA SER A 109 12.45 -11.09 30.48
C SER A 109 13.29 -9.86 30.84
N ASP A 110 14.14 -9.39 29.93
CA ASP A 110 15.00 -8.22 30.13
C ASP A 110 15.22 -7.43 28.83
N TYR A 111 15.10 -6.10 28.89
CA TYR A 111 15.14 -5.22 27.72
C TYR A 111 16.13 -4.06 27.88
N PHE A 112 16.76 -3.66 26.76
CA PHE A 112 17.65 -2.52 26.69
C PHE A 112 17.29 -1.64 25.49
N LYS A 113 17.02 -0.34 25.71
CA LYS A 113 16.69 0.64 24.65
C LYS A 113 15.63 0.19 23.62
N LYS A 114 14.59 -0.54 24.07
CA LYS A 114 13.47 -1.09 23.27
C LYS A 114 13.79 -2.34 22.44
N GLU A 115 14.91 -3.00 22.71
CA GLU A 115 15.25 -4.27 22.11
C GLU A 115 15.33 -5.34 23.20
N CYS A 116 14.85 -6.56 22.91
CA CYS A 116 14.87 -7.63 23.88
C CYS A 116 16.26 -8.27 23.97
N VAL A 117 16.84 -8.31 25.16
CA VAL A 117 18.18 -8.87 25.37
C VAL A 117 18.09 -10.30 25.94
N GLN A 118 17.03 -10.59 26.69
CA GLN A 118 16.81 -11.89 27.29
C GLN A 118 15.33 -12.25 27.25
N CYS A 119 15.01 -13.47 26.81
CA CYS A 119 13.64 -13.97 26.78
C CYS A 119 13.24 -14.66 28.10
N LEU A 120 11.94 -14.79 28.33
CA LEU A 120 11.34 -15.61 29.38
C LEU A 120 11.60 -17.09 29.11
N GLN A 121 11.56 -17.90 30.16
CA GLN A 121 11.70 -19.34 30.02
C GLN A 121 10.56 -19.88 29.15
N GLY A 122 10.89 -20.66 28.10
CA GLY A 122 9.93 -21.11 27.08
C GLY A 122 9.90 -20.26 25.81
N TRP A 123 10.70 -19.18 25.74
CA TRP A 123 10.81 -18.29 24.58
C TRP A 123 12.24 -18.21 24.06
N LYS A 124 12.40 -18.07 22.73
CA LYS A 124 13.66 -18.01 22.00
C LYS A 124 13.87 -16.62 21.39
N LEU A 125 15.07 -16.07 21.59
CA LEU A 125 15.44 -14.77 21.05
C LEU A 125 15.81 -14.88 19.56
N ASN A 126 15.16 -14.10 18.71
CA ASN A 126 15.63 -13.84 17.35
C ASN A 126 16.63 -12.68 17.38
N ILE A 127 17.90 -12.99 17.11
CA ILE A 127 19.03 -12.06 17.22
C ILE A 127 18.95 -10.93 16.18
N MET A 128 18.36 -11.17 15.00
CA MET A 128 18.27 -10.15 13.94
C MET A 128 17.13 -9.15 14.17
N GLU A 129 16.02 -9.62 14.75
CA GLU A 129 14.83 -8.79 15.00
C GLU A 129 14.77 -8.26 16.44
N GLN A 130 15.62 -8.79 17.33
CA GLN A 130 15.64 -8.53 18.77
C GLN A 130 14.27 -8.69 19.45
N LEU A 131 13.53 -9.71 19.00
CA LEU A 131 12.21 -10.12 19.49
C LEU A 131 12.26 -11.57 20.01
N CYS A 132 11.41 -11.88 20.98
CA CYS A 132 11.25 -13.24 21.51
C CYS A 132 10.07 -13.93 20.83
N TYR A 133 10.30 -15.17 20.41
CA TYR A 133 9.29 -16.08 19.88
C TYR A 133 9.07 -17.22 20.85
N PRO A 134 7.83 -17.61 21.17
CA PRO A 134 7.58 -18.75 22.04
C PRO A 134 8.08 -20.02 21.34
N ILE A 135 8.64 -20.94 22.12
CA ILE A 135 9.28 -22.16 21.60
C ILE A 135 8.19 -23.18 21.37
N CYS A 136 7.77 -23.31 20.12
CA CYS A 136 6.82 -24.34 19.75
C CYS A 136 7.36 -25.76 19.99
N GLY A 137 6.48 -26.68 20.35
CA GLY A 137 6.80 -28.10 20.58
C GLY A 137 7.39 -28.38 21.97
N ASN A 138 7.13 -27.52 22.95
CA ASN A 138 7.63 -27.66 24.32
C ASN A 138 6.57 -28.19 25.32
N ASN A 139 5.39 -28.57 24.82
CA ASN A 139 4.19 -28.97 25.56
C ASN A 139 3.54 -27.88 26.42
N LYS A 140 3.80 -26.59 26.14
CA LYS A 140 3.16 -25.48 26.84
C LYS A 140 2.77 -24.40 25.84
N ILE A 141 1.48 -24.03 25.87
CA ILE A 141 0.95 -22.91 25.10
C ILE A 141 1.33 -21.61 25.83
N GLU A 142 2.24 -20.84 25.25
CA GLU A 142 2.78 -19.60 25.82
C GLU A 142 2.66 -18.43 24.83
N GLY A 143 2.15 -17.29 25.29
CA GLY A 143 2.08 -16.07 24.47
C GLY A 143 0.99 -16.10 23.41
N TYR A 144 1.40 -16.13 22.13
CA TYR A 144 0.51 -16.11 20.96
C TYR A 144 0.43 -17.47 20.25
N GLU A 145 0.94 -18.53 20.88
CA GLU A 145 0.69 -19.89 20.43
C GLU A 145 -0.81 -20.20 20.57
N GLU A 146 -1.39 -20.78 19.54
CA GLU A 146 -2.79 -21.26 19.57
C GLU A 146 -2.84 -22.70 20.11
N CYS A 147 -1.77 -23.46 19.92
CA CYS A 147 -1.61 -24.84 20.37
C CYS A 147 -0.12 -25.18 20.55
N ASP A 148 0.19 -26.24 21.29
CA ASP A 148 1.52 -26.87 21.37
C ASP A 148 1.31 -28.34 21.76
N ASP A 149 1.75 -29.26 20.91
CA ASP A 149 1.61 -30.72 21.09
C ASP A 149 2.96 -31.42 21.29
N GLY A 150 3.99 -30.67 21.69
CA GLY A 150 5.28 -31.21 22.04
C GLY A 150 6.16 -31.60 20.86
N ASN A 151 5.76 -31.27 19.63
CA ASN A 151 6.52 -31.59 18.44
C ASN A 151 6.33 -30.52 17.31
N PHE A 152 6.85 -30.79 16.11
CA PHE A 152 6.79 -29.90 14.93
C PHE A 152 6.27 -30.66 13.69
N SER A 153 5.52 -31.73 13.89
CA SER A 153 5.01 -32.55 12.81
C SER A 153 3.81 -31.83 12.18
N PRO A 154 3.75 -31.71 10.85
CA PRO A 154 2.57 -31.15 10.21
C PRO A 154 1.40 -32.15 10.26
N PHE A 155 0.18 -31.62 10.29
CA PHE A 155 -1.08 -32.38 10.19
C PHE A 155 -1.41 -33.34 11.36
N ASP A 156 -0.92 -33.11 12.57
CA ASP A 156 -1.28 -33.87 13.79
C ASP A 156 -2.20 -33.09 14.74
N GLY A 157 -2.59 -31.86 14.37
CA GLY A 157 -3.48 -30.98 15.14
C GLY A 157 -2.84 -29.63 15.45
N CYS A 158 -1.51 -29.55 15.52
CA CYS A 158 -0.79 -28.32 15.81
C CYS A 158 0.53 -28.21 15.04
N PHE A 159 0.66 -27.20 14.17
CA PHE A 159 1.89 -26.98 13.43
C PHE A 159 2.30 -25.51 13.45
N GLU A 160 3.59 -25.27 13.70
CA GLU A 160 4.13 -23.92 13.95
C GLU A 160 3.29 -23.13 14.98
N CYS A 161 2.77 -23.86 15.98
CA CYS A 161 1.96 -23.33 17.08
C CYS A 161 0.67 -22.63 16.64
N LYS A 162 0.16 -23.07 15.48
CA LYS A 162 -1.17 -22.77 14.99
C LYS A 162 -1.95 -24.06 14.80
N TYR A 163 -3.25 -23.98 15.01
CA TYR A 163 -4.11 -25.12 14.77
C TYR A 163 -4.05 -25.53 13.30
N GLN A 164 -3.61 -26.77 13.05
CA GLN A 164 -3.55 -27.36 11.72
C GLN A 164 -4.24 -28.72 11.77
N CYS A 165 -5.35 -28.87 11.04
CA CYS A 165 -6.04 -30.15 11.01
C CYS A 165 -5.28 -31.21 10.22
N ILE A 166 -5.56 -32.46 10.57
CA ILE A 166 -5.17 -33.65 9.80
C ILE A 166 -5.59 -33.51 8.32
N GLN A 167 -4.83 -34.15 7.43
CA GLN A 167 -5.18 -34.18 6.01
C GLN A 167 -6.54 -34.84 5.77
N HIS A 168 -7.22 -34.38 4.72
CA HIS A 168 -8.55 -34.84 4.31
C HIS A 168 -9.67 -34.54 5.33
N CYS A 169 -9.57 -33.39 6.00
CA CYS A 169 -10.58 -32.90 6.93
C CYS A 169 -11.41 -31.75 6.33
N ASP A 170 -12.72 -31.96 6.20
CA ASP A 170 -13.69 -31.01 5.65
C ASP A 170 -14.13 -29.95 6.69
N GLU A 171 -14.32 -30.36 7.95
CA GLU A 171 -14.66 -29.44 9.05
C GLU A 171 -13.62 -29.50 10.17
N CYS A 172 -12.81 -28.45 10.29
CA CYS A 172 -11.73 -28.32 11.27
C CYS A 172 -12.09 -27.31 12.37
N ILE A 173 -12.06 -27.73 13.65
CA ILE A 173 -12.28 -26.83 14.79
C ILE A 173 -11.16 -27.01 15.81
N TYR A 174 -10.33 -25.98 16.01
CA TYR A 174 -9.19 -25.98 16.93
C TYR A 174 -8.25 -27.18 16.73
N GLY A 175 -7.87 -27.48 15.47
CA GLY A 175 -6.95 -28.57 15.13
C GLY A 175 -7.57 -29.98 15.17
N ILE A 176 -8.82 -30.11 15.63
CA ILE A 176 -9.54 -31.37 15.68
C ILE A 176 -10.48 -31.47 14.49
N CYS A 177 -10.35 -32.55 13.73
CA CYS A 177 -11.27 -32.85 12.64
C CYS A 177 -12.63 -33.27 13.17
N LYS A 178 -13.68 -32.60 12.71
CA LYS A 178 -15.09 -32.93 13.01
C LYS A 178 -15.76 -33.72 11.90
N LYS A 179 -15.28 -33.58 10.67
CA LYS A 179 -15.84 -34.24 9.50
C LYS A 179 -14.74 -34.43 8.45
N CYS A 180 -14.54 -35.66 7.99
CA CYS A 180 -13.59 -35.96 6.92
C CYS A 180 -14.17 -35.61 5.55
N GLU A 181 -13.30 -35.36 4.58
CA GLU A 181 -13.65 -35.17 3.17
C GLU A 181 -14.37 -36.39 2.59
N PHE A 182 -15.14 -36.17 1.52
CA PHE A 182 -15.91 -37.21 0.85
C PHE A 182 -14.98 -38.37 0.40
N ARG A 183 -15.28 -39.61 0.86
CA ARG A 183 -14.53 -40.88 0.69
C ARG A 183 -13.48 -41.23 1.75
N PHE A 184 -13.37 -40.44 2.81
CA PHE A 184 -12.58 -40.77 4.00
C PHE A 184 -13.48 -41.06 5.21
N ILE A 185 -13.12 -42.06 6.01
CA ILE A 185 -13.79 -42.40 7.28
C ILE A 185 -12.88 -41.99 8.42
N TYR A 186 -13.46 -41.32 9.43
CA TYR A 186 -12.75 -40.96 10.64
C TYR A 186 -12.48 -42.21 11.49
N ASP A 187 -11.21 -42.50 11.75
CA ASP A 187 -10.78 -43.54 12.69
C ASP A 187 -10.71 -42.94 14.11
N GLU A 188 -11.58 -43.42 15.02
CA GLU A 188 -11.64 -42.92 16.39
C GLU A 188 -10.43 -43.30 17.26
N GLU A 189 -9.75 -44.42 16.99
CA GLU A 189 -8.56 -44.84 17.75
C GLU A 189 -7.34 -44.01 17.36
N ARG A 190 -7.19 -43.74 16.06
CA ARG A 190 -6.03 -43.03 15.52
C ARG A 190 -6.25 -41.53 15.33
N LYS A 191 -7.49 -41.06 15.46
CA LYS A 191 -7.92 -39.66 15.25
C LYS A 191 -7.50 -39.09 13.88
N ILE A 192 -7.51 -39.93 12.86
CA ILE A 192 -7.14 -39.59 11.48
C ILE A 192 -8.26 -39.96 10.51
N CYS A 193 -8.31 -39.30 9.36
CA CYS A 193 -9.21 -39.64 8.26
C CYS A 193 -8.54 -40.72 7.41
N LEU A 194 -9.02 -41.96 7.48
CA LEU A 194 -8.51 -43.07 6.67
C LEU A 194 -9.32 -43.18 5.37
N PRO A 195 -8.67 -43.54 4.25
CA PRO A 195 -9.37 -43.81 3.01
C PRO A 195 -10.31 -45.02 3.21
N ASN A 196 -11.56 -44.88 2.75
CA ASN A 196 -12.53 -45.96 2.79
C ASN A 196 -12.30 -46.92 1.62
N CYS A 197 -11.43 -47.92 1.81
CA CYS A 197 -11.13 -48.92 0.79
C CYS A 197 -12.13 -50.09 0.87
N GLN A 198 -13.20 -50.02 0.07
CA GLN A 198 -14.03 -51.19 -0.27
C GLN A 198 -13.55 -51.76 -1.61
N GLU A 199 -13.81 -53.06 -1.85
CA GLU A 199 -13.43 -53.74 -3.10
C GLU A 199 -13.85 -52.93 -4.33
N GLY A 200 -12.85 -52.51 -5.13
CA GLY A 200 -13.07 -51.89 -6.44
C GLY A 200 -12.99 -50.36 -6.53
N MET A 201 -12.54 -49.62 -5.50
CA MET A 201 -12.32 -48.16 -5.64
C MET A 201 -10.85 -47.76 -5.48
N VAL A 202 -10.32 -47.04 -6.49
CA VAL A 202 -9.02 -46.35 -6.46
C VAL A 202 -9.27 -44.85 -6.31
N ILE A 203 -8.54 -44.19 -5.39
CA ILE A 203 -8.63 -42.74 -5.15
C ILE A 203 -7.48 -42.05 -5.90
N PRO A 204 -7.67 -40.92 -6.62
CA PRO A 204 -6.70 -40.41 -7.59
C PRO A 204 -5.49 -39.68 -7.00
N PHE A 205 -5.24 -39.74 -5.70
CA PHE A 205 -4.11 -39.04 -5.07
C PHE A 205 -3.65 -39.78 -3.82
N THR A 206 -2.82 -40.81 -4.00
CA THR A 206 -1.71 -41.29 -3.13
C THR A 206 -1.46 -42.77 -3.43
N GLU A 207 -0.40 -43.06 -4.19
CA GLU A 207 0.11 -44.44 -4.28
C GLU A 207 0.67 -44.85 -2.91
N ASN A 208 0.33 -46.06 -2.46
CA ASN A 208 0.95 -46.83 -1.36
C ASN A 208 0.35 -46.75 0.06
N LEU A 209 -0.93 -47.14 0.25
CA LEU A 209 -1.40 -47.53 1.60
C LEU A 209 -2.25 -48.82 1.68
N CYS A 210 -2.40 -49.58 0.60
CA CYS A 210 -3.13 -50.86 0.64
C CYS A 210 -2.26 -52.14 0.57
N ASP A 211 -0.96 -52.06 0.31
CA ASP A 211 -0.13 -53.26 0.16
C ASP A 211 1.01 -53.35 1.19
N ARG A 212 0.83 -54.20 2.21
CA ARG A 212 1.95 -54.82 2.96
C ARG A 212 1.52 -56.19 3.48
N TYR A 213 2.11 -57.26 2.96
CA TYR A 213 2.97 -58.22 3.70
C TYR A 213 3.40 -59.35 2.76
N ASN A 214 4.71 -59.56 2.68
CA ASN A 214 5.35 -60.74 2.09
C ASN A 214 6.14 -61.42 3.24
N TRP A 215 6.19 -62.75 3.31
CA TRP A 215 7.26 -63.64 3.85
C TRP A 215 6.76 -65.11 3.94
N LEU A 216 7.38 -66.06 3.22
CA LEU A 216 8.21 -67.17 3.78
C LEU A 216 8.65 -68.18 2.70
N GLU A 217 9.91 -68.61 2.76
CA GLU A 217 10.48 -69.74 2.01
C GLU A 217 10.30 -71.09 2.76
N ASN A 218 9.84 -72.10 2.02
CA ASN A 218 10.11 -73.55 2.05
C ASN A 218 9.78 -74.41 3.30
N CYS A 219 8.52 -74.87 3.38
CA CYS A 219 8.12 -76.20 3.86
C CYS A 219 7.29 -76.90 2.77
N ARG A 220 7.35 -78.24 2.64
CA ARG A 220 6.50 -78.99 1.67
C ARG A 220 5.02 -78.84 2.05
N GLN A 221 4.13 -78.83 1.04
CA GLN A 221 2.70 -78.64 1.23
C GLN A 221 2.10 -79.64 2.24
N PHE A 222 1.11 -79.15 3.01
CA PHE A 222 0.30 -79.90 3.99
C PHE A 222 1.04 -80.39 5.25
N CYS A 223 2.21 -79.79 5.55
CA CYS A 223 3.02 -80.08 6.73
C CYS A 223 2.90 -78.98 7.79
N LEU A 224 2.46 -79.33 9.01
CA LEU A 224 2.33 -78.40 10.14
C LEU A 224 3.65 -78.13 10.87
N LEU A 225 4.60 -79.08 10.84
CA LEU A 225 5.88 -78.96 11.55
C LEU A 225 7.00 -79.66 10.76
N CYS A 226 8.06 -78.92 10.43
CA CYS A 226 9.20 -79.39 9.61
C CYS A 226 10.52 -79.34 10.40
N ILE A 227 11.36 -80.36 10.22
CA ILE A 227 12.74 -80.39 10.73
C ILE A 227 13.65 -80.80 9.58
N ASN A 228 14.62 -79.94 9.21
CA ASN A 228 15.58 -80.19 8.13
C ASN A 228 14.96 -80.66 6.78
N SER A 229 13.80 -80.12 6.41
CA SER A 229 13.06 -80.40 5.15
C SER A 229 12.25 -81.69 5.09
N ASP A 230 12.20 -82.47 6.17
CA ASP A 230 11.27 -83.61 6.32
C ASP A 230 10.11 -83.23 7.25
N CYS A 231 8.91 -83.72 6.95
CA CYS A 231 7.72 -83.42 7.72
C CYS A 231 7.64 -84.29 8.99
N ALA A 232 7.44 -83.64 10.14
CA ALA A 232 7.27 -84.31 11.43
C ALA A 232 5.80 -84.42 11.85
N GLN A 233 4.92 -83.56 11.34
CA GLN A 233 3.49 -83.57 11.66
C GLN A 233 2.64 -83.03 10.49
N CYS A 234 1.63 -83.80 10.08
CA CYS A 234 0.74 -83.48 8.95
C CYS A 234 -0.55 -82.77 9.38
N GLU A 235 -1.17 -82.05 8.44
CA GLU A 235 -2.52 -81.49 8.56
C GLU A 235 -3.61 -82.58 8.62
N LYS A 236 -4.80 -82.23 9.11
CA LYS A 236 -5.91 -83.18 9.30
C LYS A 236 -6.44 -83.65 7.94
N GLY A 237 -6.55 -84.97 7.75
CA GLY A 237 -6.89 -85.62 6.46
C GLY A 237 -5.67 -86.26 5.76
N PHE A 238 -4.46 -86.13 6.34
CA PHE A 238 -3.23 -86.72 5.81
C PHE A 238 -2.52 -87.59 6.86
N ASP A 239 -1.96 -88.71 6.41
CA ASP A 239 -1.16 -89.64 7.20
C ASP A 239 0.34 -89.49 6.88
N LEU A 240 1.18 -89.51 7.91
CA LEU A 240 2.62 -89.30 7.77
C LEU A 240 3.31 -90.60 7.38
N ARG A 241 3.83 -90.70 6.15
CA ARG A 241 4.58 -91.86 5.67
C ARG A 241 5.91 -91.43 5.07
N ASN A 242 7.01 -91.91 5.67
CA ASN A 242 8.39 -91.65 5.23
C ASN A 242 8.73 -90.14 5.08
N GLY A 243 8.35 -89.33 6.07
CA GLY A 243 8.67 -87.88 6.10
C GLY A 243 7.81 -87.02 5.16
N VAL A 244 6.78 -87.60 4.54
CA VAL A 244 5.84 -86.94 3.63
C VAL A 244 4.39 -87.25 4.06
N CYS A 245 3.51 -86.28 3.91
CA CYS A 245 2.09 -86.38 4.24
C CYS A 245 1.29 -86.86 3.03
N ASN A 246 0.61 -88.01 3.14
CA ASN A 246 -0.22 -88.58 2.07
C ASN A 246 -1.71 -88.60 2.47
N PRO A 247 -2.65 -88.34 1.55
CA PRO A 247 -4.08 -88.30 1.85
C PRO A 247 -4.65 -89.68 2.24
N ILE A 248 -5.70 -89.70 3.06
CA ILE A 248 -6.26 -90.93 3.66
C ILE A 248 -7.60 -91.28 3.00
N CYS A 249 -7.57 -92.29 2.14
CA CYS A 249 -8.79 -92.78 1.50
C CYS A 249 -9.68 -93.66 2.42
N GLY A 250 -10.93 -93.26 2.59
CA GLY A 250 -11.98 -93.89 3.40
C GLY A 250 -12.30 -93.15 4.71
N ASP A 251 -11.81 -91.93 4.90
CA ASP A 251 -12.03 -91.13 6.12
C ASP A 251 -13.23 -90.17 6.02
N LYS A 252 -13.91 -90.19 4.88
CA LYS A 252 -15.07 -89.36 4.50
C LYS A 252 -14.75 -87.88 4.25
N ILE A 253 -13.50 -87.54 4.04
CA ILE A 253 -13.06 -86.19 3.71
C ILE A 253 -12.42 -86.23 2.33
N VAL A 254 -13.10 -85.71 1.31
CA VAL A 254 -12.55 -85.65 -0.06
C VAL A 254 -11.66 -84.42 -0.21
N LEU A 255 -10.36 -84.64 -0.42
CA LEU A 255 -9.38 -83.57 -0.59
C LEU A 255 -9.28 -83.12 -2.07
N PRO A 256 -9.57 -81.85 -2.41
CA PRO A 256 -9.56 -81.34 -3.79
C PRO A 256 -8.21 -81.57 -4.48
N ASP A 257 -8.25 -82.06 -5.73
CA ASP A 257 -7.10 -82.37 -6.61
C ASP A 257 -6.19 -83.54 -6.18
N LEU A 258 -6.45 -84.17 -5.03
CA LEU A 258 -5.68 -85.32 -4.53
C LEU A 258 -6.52 -86.60 -4.38
N GLU A 259 -7.83 -86.47 -4.16
CA GLU A 259 -8.79 -87.58 -4.12
C GLU A 259 -9.99 -87.23 -5.01
N GLU A 260 -10.38 -88.15 -5.90
CA GLU A 260 -11.53 -87.94 -6.80
C GLU A 260 -12.86 -88.30 -6.15
N CYS A 261 -12.83 -89.13 -5.10
CA CYS A 261 -13.98 -89.55 -4.29
C CYS A 261 -13.49 -90.18 -2.98
N ASP A 262 -14.33 -90.18 -1.92
CA ASP A 262 -14.13 -90.93 -0.67
C ASP A 262 -15.51 -91.25 -0.08
N ASP A 263 -15.85 -92.54 -0.04
CA ASP A 263 -17.16 -93.02 0.39
C ASP A 263 -17.17 -93.56 1.83
N GLY A 264 -16.10 -93.32 2.59
CA GLY A 264 -15.92 -93.78 3.96
C GLY A 264 -15.53 -95.25 4.08
N ASN A 265 -15.16 -95.91 2.98
CA ASN A 265 -14.54 -97.22 2.98
C ASN A 265 -13.53 -97.34 1.83
N ASN A 266 -13.05 -98.56 1.54
CA ASN A 266 -12.06 -98.79 0.48
C ASN A 266 -12.30 -100.17 -0.17
N LYS A 267 -13.53 -100.40 -0.63
CA LYS A 267 -13.97 -101.62 -1.31
C LYS A 267 -14.14 -101.34 -2.81
N ILE A 268 -14.25 -102.40 -3.62
CA ILE A 268 -14.37 -102.28 -5.07
C ILE A 268 -15.83 -102.05 -5.43
N ASP A 269 -16.24 -100.79 -5.39
CA ASP A 269 -17.55 -100.24 -5.75
C ASP A 269 -17.35 -98.93 -6.54
N GLU A 270 -18.30 -98.00 -6.50
CA GLU A 270 -18.31 -96.77 -7.31
C GLU A 270 -17.11 -95.83 -7.01
N CYS A 271 -16.49 -95.98 -5.82
CA CYS A 271 -15.27 -95.30 -5.41
C CYS A 271 -14.27 -96.26 -4.75
N HIS A 272 -13.16 -96.58 -5.43
CA HIS A 272 -12.14 -97.51 -4.91
C HIS A 272 -10.74 -96.90 -5.05
N GLU A 273 -9.92 -96.96 -4.00
CA GLU A 273 -8.60 -96.30 -3.93
C GLU A 273 -8.68 -94.80 -4.28
N CYS A 274 -9.79 -94.16 -3.90
CA CYS A 274 -10.08 -92.74 -4.10
C CYS A 274 -10.15 -92.30 -5.57
N LYS A 275 -10.59 -93.22 -6.43
CA LYS A 275 -10.92 -92.98 -7.86
C LYS A 275 -12.27 -93.57 -8.24
N LEU A 276 -12.98 -92.88 -9.14
CA LEU A 276 -14.31 -93.26 -9.65
C LEU A 276 -14.21 -94.36 -10.75
N VAL A 277 -15.11 -95.35 -10.75
CA VAL A 277 -15.08 -96.51 -11.68
C VAL A 277 -16.41 -96.65 -12.48
N CYS A 278 -16.37 -96.94 -13.80
CA CYS A 278 -17.56 -97.05 -14.71
C CYS A 278 -18.12 -98.49 -14.91
N GLU A 279 -19.41 -98.62 -15.29
CA GLU A 279 -20.11 -99.90 -15.62
C GLU A 279 -19.77 -100.50 -17.01
N ARG A 280 -19.99 -101.82 -17.20
CA ARG A 280 -19.62 -102.56 -18.43
C ARG A 280 -20.60 -102.34 -19.60
N GLY A 281 -20.10 -101.74 -20.69
CA GLY A 281 -20.79 -101.56 -21.96
C GLY A 281 -20.55 -100.22 -22.68
N CYS A 282 -19.59 -99.42 -22.20
CA CYS A 282 -19.29 -98.08 -22.69
C CYS A 282 -18.16 -98.05 -23.74
N ASP A 283 -18.29 -97.22 -24.80
CA ASP A 283 -17.26 -97.09 -25.85
C ASP A 283 -16.08 -96.18 -25.45
N ILE A 284 -16.31 -95.10 -24.67
CA ILE A 284 -15.25 -94.31 -24.01
C ILE A 284 -15.76 -93.85 -22.63
N CYS A 285 -15.05 -94.22 -21.56
CA CYS A 285 -15.35 -93.86 -20.16
C CYS A 285 -14.26 -92.92 -19.63
N GLU A 286 -14.66 -91.74 -19.15
CA GLU A 286 -13.83 -90.79 -18.41
C GLU A 286 -14.56 -90.36 -17.13
N LYS A 287 -13.93 -90.57 -15.97
CA LYS A 287 -14.41 -90.14 -14.64
C LYS A 287 -15.86 -90.53 -14.30
N GLY A 288 -16.25 -91.78 -14.60
CA GLY A 288 -17.58 -92.29 -14.23
C GLY A 288 -18.72 -91.98 -15.22
N ILE A 289 -18.46 -91.28 -16.33
CA ILE A 289 -19.50 -90.89 -17.31
C ILE A 289 -19.20 -91.49 -18.68
N CYS A 290 -20.25 -91.97 -19.37
CA CYS A 290 -20.17 -92.64 -20.66
C CYS A 290 -20.58 -91.70 -21.82
N LYS A 291 -19.73 -91.49 -22.85
CA LYS A 291 -19.98 -90.53 -23.97
C LYS A 291 -20.16 -91.19 -25.36
N LEU A 292 -21.02 -90.61 -26.22
CA LEU A 292 -21.37 -91.03 -27.59
C LEU A 292 -20.70 -90.14 -28.68
N ASN A 293 -20.39 -90.67 -29.87
CA ASN A 293 -19.67 -89.96 -30.94
C ASN A 293 -20.60 -89.29 -31.99
N CYS A 294 -20.70 -87.96 -31.97
CA CYS A 294 -21.64 -87.14 -32.76
C CYS A 294 -21.32 -86.96 -34.26
N GLN A 295 -20.04 -86.96 -34.64
CA GLN A 295 -19.64 -86.67 -36.03
C GLN A 295 -20.16 -87.71 -37.03
N LYS A 296 -20.41 -88.93 -36.56
CA LYS A 296 -20.94 -90.02 -37.39
C LYS A 296 -22.46 -89.91 -37.64
N THR A 297 -23.17 -89.12 -36.83
CA THR A 297 -24.65 -89.06 -36.82
C THR A 297 -25.20 -87.82 -37.52
N TYR A 298 -24.54 -86.65 -37.39
CA TYR A 298 -25.06 -85.37 -37.92
C TYR A 298 -24.16 -84.69 -38.97
N GLY A 299 -22.94 -85.18 -39.20
CA GLY A 299 -21.98 -84.60 -40.14
C GLY A 299 -20.92 -83.71 -39.48
N ILE A 300 -20.12 -83.04 -40.32
CA ILE A 300 -19.06 -82.10 -39.89
C ILE A 300 -19.73 -80.82 -39.37
N GLY A 301 -19.20 -80.24 -38.28
CA GLY A 301 -19.77 -79.07 -37.60
C GLY A 301 -20.54 -79.38 -36.30
N PHE A 302 -20.49 -80.62 -35.79
CA PHE A 302 -21.13 -81.00 -34.53
C PHE A 302 -20.16 -81.69 -33.55
N TYR A 303 -20.24 -81.30 -32.27
CA TYR A 303 -19.53 -81.91 -31.15
C TYR A 303 -20.51 -82.41 -30.06
N PHE A 304 -20.06 -83.30 -29.19
CA PHE A 304 -20.89 -83.84 -28.11
C PHE A 304 -20.65 -83.05 -26.83
N ASP A 305 -21.67 -82.37 -26.33
CA ASP A 305 -21.62 -81.53 -25.12
C ASP A 305 -22.33 -82.25 -23.95
N ASP A 306 -21.87 -83.49 -23.70
CA ASP A 306 -22.19 -84.40 -22.58
C ASP A 306 -23.64 -84.82 -22.34
N VAL A 307 -24.61 -84.21 -23.03
CA VAL A 307 -26.02 -84.62 -23.00
C VAL A 307 -26.62 -84.70 -24.41
N ASN A 308 -26.16 -83.88 -25.37
CA ASN A 308 -26.65 -83.86 -26.75
C ASN A 308 -25.53 -83.45 -27.73
N CYS A 309 -25.70 -83.76 -29.02
CA CYS A 309 -24.85 -83.19 -30.08
C CYS A 309 -25.19 -81.70 -30.29
N ARG A 310 -24.20 -80.83 -30.19
CA ARG A 310 -24.30 -79.37 -30.42
C ARG A 310 -23.43 -78.94 -31.58
N GLN A 311 -23.80 -77.84 -32.21
CA GLN A 311 -23.11 -77.22 -33.33
C GLN A 311 -21.82 -76.51 -32.87
N ILE A 312 -20.78 -76.49 -33.70
CA ILE A 312 -19.47 -75.88 -33.40
C ILE A 312 -19.45 -74.48 -34.00
N CYS A 313 -19.46 -73.45 -33.15
CA CYS A 313 -19.31 -72.10 -33.63
C CYS A 313 -17.84 -71.70 -33.88
N GLY A 314 -17.61 -70.94 -34.94
CA GLY A 314 -16.30 -70.47 -35.38
C GLY A 314 -15.55 -71.48 -36.25
N ASP A 315 -16.23 -72.47 -36.84
CA ASP A 315 -15.63 -73.47 -37.72
C ASP A 315 -15.74 -73.14 -39.22
N SER A 316 -16.27 -71.94 -39.53
CA SER A 316 -16.58 -71.44 -40.87
C SER A 316 -17.66 -72.22 -41.62
N ILE A 317 -18.45 -73.05 -40.94
CA ILE A 317 -19.50 -73.88 -41.54
C ILE A 317 -20.85 -73.54 -40.89
N VAL A 318 -21.69 -72.78 -41.60
CA VAL A 318 -23.05 -72.50 -41.13
C VAL A 318 -23.92 -73.75 -41.28
N THR A 319 -24.20 -74.43 -40.17
CA THR A 319 -25.13 -75.56 -40.11
C THR A 319 -26.60 -75.09 -40.06
N ALA A 320 -27.56 -76.03 -40.20
CA ALA A 320 -28.99 -75.68 -40.23
C ALA A 320 -29.56 -75.04 -38.95
N PHE A 321 -28.75 -74.99 -37.88
CA PHE A 321 -29.13 -74.50 -36.56
C PHE A 321 -28.28 -73.29 -36.11
N GLU A 322 -27.41 -72.77 -36.98
CA GLU A 322 -26.59 -71.56 -36.78
C GLU A 322 -27.09 -70.44 -37.70
N GLU A 323 -27.13 -69.20 -37.21
CA GLU A 323 -27.55 -68.04 -38.02
C GLU A 323 -26.36 -67.47 -38.82
N CYS A 324 -25.15 -67.63 -38.29
CA CYS A 324 -23.88 -67.24 -38.90
C CYS A 324 -22.72 -68.05 -38.32
N ASP A 325 -21.59 -68.03 -39.02
CA ASP A 325 -20.28 -68.50 -38.54
C ASP A 325 -19.20 -67.79 -39.38
N ASP A 326 -18.33 -67.02 -38.72
CA ASP A 326 -17.25 -66.23 -39.35
C ASP A 326 -15.85 -66.78 -39.02
N GLY A 327 -15.78 -68.03 -38.55
CA GLY A 327 -14.52 -68.72 -38.31
C GLY A 327 -13.80 -68.32 -37.03
N ASN A 328 -14.46 -67.57 -36.14
CA ASN A 328 -13.96 -67.24 -34.82
C ASN A 328 -15.12 -67.13 -33.80
N ASP A 329 -14.81 -66.78 -32.54
CA ASP A 329 -15.81 -66.58 -31.48
C ASP A 329 -15.50 -65.27 -30.71
N ILE A 330 -15.24 -64.20 -31.47
CA ILE A 330 -14.96 -62.86 -30.95
C ILE A 330 -16.28 -62.11 -30.83
N GLU A 331 -16.48 -61.40 -29.72
CA GLU A 331 -17.66 -60.55 -29.60
C GLU A 331 -17.56 -59.35 -30.57
N TYR A 332 -18.67 -59.06 -31.27
CA TYR A 332 -18.94 -57.83 -32.03
C TYR A 332 -18.34 -57.68 -33.44
N ASP A 333 -17.72 -58.71 -34.01
CA ASP A 333 -17.12 -58.66 -35.35
C ASP A 333 -18.04 -59.15 -36.48
N GLY A 334 -19.24 -59.60 -36.15
CA GLY A 334 -20.28 -60.00 -37.09
C GLY A 334 -21.04 -61.24 -36.65
N CYS A 335 -20.38 -62.20 -36.00
CA CYS A 335 -20.98 -63.41 -35.47
C CYS A 335 -20.37 -63.81 -34.12
N PHE A 336 -21.20 -64.01 -33.11
CA PHE A 336 -20.76 -64.49 -31.80
C PHE A 336 -21.74 -65.51 -31.25
N ASN A 337 -21.26 -66.64 -30.74
CA ASN A 337 -22.13 -67.75 -30.33
C ASN A 337 -23.17 -68.16 -31.41
N CYS A 338 -22.77 -68.08 -32.67
CA CYS A 338 -23.53 -68.52 -33.84
C CYS A 338 -24.85 -67.77 -34.05
N LYS A 339 -24.83 -66.52 -33.57
CA LYS A 339 -25.84 -65.50 -33.78
C LYS A 339 -25.17 -64.24 -34.25
N TYR A 340 -25.88 -63.46 -35.06
CA TYR A 340 -25.37 -62.18 -35.51
C TYR A 340 -25.05 -61.28 -34.32
N SER A 341 -23.83 -60.73 -34.30
CA SER A 341 -23.32 -59.89 -33.23
C SER A 341 -22.68 -58.65 -33.84
N CYS A 342 -23.17 -57.47 -33.48
CA CYS A 342 -22.66 -56.19 -33.94
C CYS A 342 -22.10 -55.38 -32.78
N GLU A 343 -21.11 -54.53 -33.04
CA GLU A 343 -20.54 -53.53 -32.11
C GLU A 343 -21.54 -52.91 -31.14
N GLN A 344 -21.11 -52.70 -29.88
CA GLN A 344 -21.93 -52.13 -28.80
C GLN A 344 -22.57 -50.77 -29.16
N ASN A 345 -21.95 -50.02 -30.08
CA ASN A 345 -22.44 -48.74 -30.56
C ASN A 345 -23.48 -48.90 -31.68
N CYS A 346 -23.97 -50.10 -31.96
CA CYS A 346 -24.95 -50.35 -33.00
C CYS A 346 -26.39 -50.33 -32.48
N LEU A 347 -27.20 -49.39 -32.97
CA LEU A 347 -28.62 -49.27 -32.65
C LEU A 347 -29.52 -50.20 -33.49
N ASP A 348 -29.07 -50.62 -34.67
CA ASP A 348 -29.82 -51.50 -35.58
C ASP A 348 -28.86 -52.47 -36.28
N CYS A 349 -28.80 -53.71 -35.77
CA CYS A 349 -27.94 -54.79 -36.26
C CYS A 349 -28.74 -55.72 -37.17
N GLN A 350 -28.40 -55.78 -38.46
CA GLN A 350 -29.04 -56.65 -39.43
C GLN A 350 -28.00 -57.55 -40.09
N ASN A 351 -28.16 -58.87 -39.95
CA ASN A 351 -27.26 -59.89 -40.51
C ASN A 351 -25.77 -59.67 -40.19
N GLY A 352 -25.45 -59.27 -38.94
CA GLY A 352 -24.07 -59.05 -38.49
C GLY A 352 -23.45 -57.75 -38.99
N GLN A 353 -24.22 -56.90 -39.68
CA GLN A 353 -23.78 -55.59 -40.13
C GLN A 353 -24.60 -54.50 -39.44
N CYS A 354 -23.91 -53.47 -38.95
CA CYS A 354 -24.57 -52.35 -38.32
C CYS A 354 -25.14 -51.39 -39.36
N VAL A 355 -26.46 -51.21 -39.35
CA VAL A 355 -27.17 -50.31 -40.26
C VAL A 355 -27.31 -48.91 -39.66
N LYS A 356 -27.21 -48.78 -38.33
CA LYS A 356 -27.34 -47.50 -37.62
C LYS A 356 -26.50 -47.49 -36.34
N TYR A 357 -25.58 -46.53 -36.24
CA TYR A 357 -24.71 -46.34 -35.07
C TYR A 357 -25.31 -45.35 -34.06
N GLN A 358 -24.95 -45.52 -32.79
CA GLN A 358 -25.13 -44.58 -31.68
C GLN A 358 -24.07 -43.50 -31.81
N SER A 359 -24.50 -42.24 -31.95
CA SER A 359 -23.60 -41.08 -32.02
C SER A 359 -22.80 -40.98 -30.72
N SER A 360 -21.47 -41.03 -30.82
CA SER A 360 -20.55 -40.95 -29.70
C SER A 360 -19.73 -39.68 -29.85
N CYS A 361 -19.82 -38.82 -28.85
CA CYS A 361 -19.15 -37.53 -28.90
C CYS A 361 -17.63 -37.64 -28.80
N GLY A 362 -16.92 -36.90 -29.66
CA GLY A 362 -15.46 -36.77 -29.67
C GLY A 362 -14.77 -37.75 -30.61
N ASP A 363 -15.47 -38.25 -31.64
CA ASP A 363 -14.93 -39.19 -32.63
C ASP A 363 -14.47 -38.49 -33.94
N ALA A 364 -14.48 -37.15 -33.93
CA ALA A 364 -14.18 -36.25 -35.03
C ALA A 364 -15.14 -36.38 -36.24
N LYS A 365 -16.32 -36.99 -36.05
CA LYS A 365 -17.32 -37.14 -37.11
C LYS A 365 -18.68 -36.67 -36.61
N LEU A 366 -19.13 -35.55 -37.16
CA LEU A 366 -20.46 -35.04 -36.84
C LEU A 366 -21.58 -36.00 -37.32
N GLN A 367 -22.23 -36.71 -36.39
CA GLN A 367 -23.26 -37.71 -36.69
C GLN A 367 -24.49 -37.59 -35.78
N GLY A 368 -25.65 -38.01 -36.28
CA GLY A 368 -26.88 -38.05 -35.48
C GLY A 368 -27.38 -36.66 -35.03
N GLN A 369 -27.44 -36.43 -33.71
CA GLN A 369 -27.95 -35.20 -33.08
C GLN A 369 -26.86 -34.22 -32.62
N GLU A 370 -25.59 -34.50 -32.94
CA GLU A 370 -24.45 -33.68 -32.53
C GLU A 370 -24.45 -32.33 -33.26
N VAL A 371 -24.16 -31.25 -32.53
CA VAL A 371 -24.07 -29.89 -33.09
C VAL A 371 -22.62 -29.57 -33.46
N CYS A 372 -21.66 -30.14 -32.72
CA CYS A 372 -20.22 -30.08 -32.98
C CYS A 372 -19.57 -31.42 -32.60
N ASP A 373 -18.42 -31.71 -33.19
CA ASP A 373 -17.47 -32.76 -32.81
C ASP A 373 -16.07 -32.38 -33.34
N ASP A 374 -15.17 -32.00 -32.44
CA ASP A 374 -13.79 -31.59 -32.70
C ASP A 374 -12.75 -32.68 -32.37
N GLY A 375 -13.20 -33.92 -32.10
CA GLY A 375 -12.33 -35.09 -31.94
C GLY A 375 -11.84 -35.37 -30.51
N ASN A 376 -12.38 -34.66 -29.52
CA ASN A 376 -12.20 -34.94 -28.10
C ASN A 376 -13.50 -34.58 -27.34
N ASN A 377 -13.46 -34.66 -26.01
CA ASN A 377 -14.55 -34.21 -25.13
C ASN A 377 -13.98 -33.37 -23.98
N ASP A 378 -12.95 -32.59 -24.30
CA ASP A 378 -12.32 -31.68 -23.36
C ASP A 378 -13.18 -30.41 -23.22
N GLN A 379 -12.87 -29.57 -22.24
CA GLN A 379 -13.53 -28.28 -22.05
C GLN A 379 -12.62 -27.16 -22.56
N LEU A 380 -13.21 -26.05 -23.01
CA LEU A 380 -12.54 -24.82 -23.46
C LEU A 380 -11.80 -24.89 -24.80
N ASP A 381 -12.14 -25.83 -25.67
CA ASP A 381 -11.72 -25.91 -27.08
C ASP A 381 -12.88 -25.67 -28.06
N GLY A 382 -14.10 -25.51 -27.55
CA GLY A 382 -15.26 -25.04 -28.28
C GLY A 382 -16.34 -26.09 -28.52
N CYS A 383 -16.07 -27.38 -28.25
CA CYS A 383 -17.08 -28.43 -28.29
C CYS A 383 -17.01 -29.34 -27.06
N PHE A 384 -18.07 -29.32 -26.24
CA PHE A 384 -18.16 -30.20 -25.07
C PHE A 384 -19.54 -30.87 -25.02
N ASN A 385 -19.57 -32.18 -24.78
CA ASN A 385 -20.79 -32.99 -24.86
C ASN A 385 -21.57 -32.78 -26.17
N CYS A 386 -20.85 -32.57 -27.27
CA CYS A 386 -21.41 -32.40 -28.63
C CYS A 386 -22.34 -31.21 -28.78
N ALA A 387 -22.16 -30.24 -27.88
CA ALA A 387 -22.75 -28.93 -27.92
C ALA A 387 -21.64 -27.89 -28.00
N VAL A 388 -21.87 -26.84 -28.79
CA VAL A 388 -20.92 -25.72 -28.92
C VAL A 388 -20.83 -25.00 -27.58
N GLU A 389 -19.61 -24.81 -27.09
CA GLU A 389 -19.37 -24.11 -25.84
C GLU A 389 -19.71 -22.61 -25.95
N PRO A 390 -20.17 -21.96 -24.87
CA PRO A 390 -20.45 -20.53 -24.89
C PRO A 390 -19.21 -19.70 -25.26
N GLY A 391 -19.36 -18.78 -26.22
CA GLY A 391 -18.26 -17.94 -26.69
C GLY A 391 -17.36 -18.59 -27.75
N TRP A 392 -17.82 -19.69 -28.36
CA TRP A 392 -17.16 -20.33 -29.50
C TRP A 392 -18.06 -20.35 -30.72
N ASN A 393 -17.43 -20.22 -31.90
CA ASN A 393 -18.08 -20.37 -33.19
C ASN A 393 -17.45 -21.56 -33.90
N CYS A 394 -18.25 -22.60 -34.13
CA CYS A 394 -17.81 -23.85 -34.71
C CYS A 394 -18.29 -23.97 -36.16
N ILE A 395 -17.35 -24.09 -37.10
CA ILE A 395 -17.64 -24.27 -38.53
C ILE A 395 -17.38 -25.72 -38.96
N GLN A 396 -18.19 -26.20 -39.90
CA GLN A 396 -18.09 -27.55 -40.43
C GLN A 396 -17.29 -27.56 -41.73
N ILE A 397 -16.25 -28.39 -41.79
CA ILE A 397 -15.47 -28.61 -43.02
C ILE A 397 -15.31 -30.12 -43.20
N LYS A 398 -15.99 -30.68 -44.22
CA LYS A 398 -15.87 -32.10 -44.61
C LYS A 398 -16.05 -33.09 -43.43
N GLN A 399 -17.12 -32.91 -42.66
CA GLN A 399 -17.52 -33.74 -41.49
C GLN A 399 -16.72 -33.50 -40.19
N ASN A 400 -15.66 -32.68 -40.23
CA ASN A 400 -14.94 -32.24 -39.04
C ASN A 400 -15.46 -30.88 -38.56
N THR A 401 -15.48 -30.67 -37.25
CA THR A 401 -15.82 -29.39 -36.65
C THR A 401 -14.55 -28.63 -36.27
N PHE A 402 -14.48 -27.36 -36.65
CA PHE A 402 -13.40 -26.46 -36.25
C PHE A 402 -14.00 -25.32 -35.43
N CYS A 403 -13.63 -25.24 -34.17
CA CYS A 403 -14.13 -24.23 -33.24
C CYS A 403 -13.10 -23.12 -33.04
N ASN A 404 -13.54 -21.88 -33.26
CA ASN A 404 -12.75 -20.69 -32.96
C ASN A 404 -13.42 -19.90 -31.85
N ARG A 405 -12.62 -19.40 -30.91
CA ARG A 405 -13.12 -18.55 -29.83
C ARG A 405 -13.60 -17.21 -30.39
N ILE A 406 -14.84 -16.85 -30.04
CA ILE A 406 -15.43 -15.55 -30.34
C ILE A 406 -14.82 -14.53 -29.39
N ASN A 407 -14.07 -13.57 -29.94
CA ASN A 407 -13.50 -12.44 -29.20
C ASN A 407 -14.21 -11.14 -29.64
N PRO A 408 -15.40 -10.84 -29.11
CA PRO A 408 -16.14 -9.65 -29.48
C PRO A 408 -15.39 -8.42 -28.94
N PRO A 409 -15.48 -7.26 -29.62
CA PRO A 409 -14.84 -6.04 -29.14
C PRO A 409 -15.43 -5.64 -27.79
N GLN A 410 -14.55 -5.32 -26.83
CA GLN A 410 -14.92 -4.85 -25.50
C GLN A 410 -14.61 -3.36 -25.35
N PHE A 411 -15.46 -2.65 -24.63
CA PHE A 411 -15.23 -1.24 -24.30
C PHE A 411 -14.33 -1.12 -23.07
N ILE A 412 -13.31 -0.29 -23.18
CA ILE A 412 -12.38 0.01 -22.09
C ILE A 412 -12.53 1.50 -21.78
N SER A 413 -12.90 1.79 -20.52
CA SER A 413 -12.93 3.16 -20.01
C SER A 413 -11.89 3.33 -18.90
N LYS A 414 -11.19 4.46 -18.92
CA LYS A 414 -10.14 4.78 -17.95
C LYS A 414 -10.22 6.25 -17.57
N PHE A 415 -10.28 6.51 -16.27
CA PHE A 415 -10.06 7.85 -15.74
C PHE A 415 -8.59 8.26 -15.94
N LEU A 416 -8.36 9.39 -16.61
CA LEU A 416 -7.01 9.89 -16.88
C LEU A 416 -6.54 10.85 -15.79
N SER A 417 -7.32 11.91 -15.54
CA SER A 417 -6.95 12.95 -14.59
C SER A 417 -8.14 13.80 -14.15
N ILE A 418 -7.98 14.51 -13.03
CA ILE A 418 -8.90 15.53 -12.55
C ILE A 418 -8.13 16.83 -12.31
N GLN A 419 -8.71 17.92 -12.77
CA GLN A 419 -8.27 19.28 -12.49
C GLN A 419 -9.48 20.10 -12.05
N ASN A 420 -9.62 20.31 -10.73
CA ASN A 420 -10.69 21.10 -10.13
C ASN A 420 -12.10 20.55 -10.45
N ASN A 421 -12.81 21.22 -11.35
CA ASN A 421 -14.14 20.88 -11.83
C ASN A 421 -14.11 20.09 -13.15
N LYS A 422 -12.94 19.91 -13.77
CA LYS A 422 -12.75 19.20 -15.04
C LYS A 422 -12.15 17.83 -14.82
N GLN A 423 -12.68 16.83 -15.51
CA GLN A 423 -12.19 15.45 -15.46
C GLN A 423 -11.96 14.95 -16.87
N LEU A 424 -10.84 14.26 -17.08
CA LEU A 424 -10.48 13.63 -18.35
C LEU A 424 -10.69 12.13 -18.25
N VAL A 425 -11.42 11.59 -19.22
CA VAL A 425 -11.71 10.16 -19.32
C VAL A 425 -11.34 9.68 -20.72
N LEU A 426 -10.59 8.60 -20.78
CA LEU A 426 -10.28 7.88 -22.00
C LEU A 426 -11.31 6.77 -22.21
N PHE A 427 -11.84 6.70 -23.41
CA PHE A 427 -12.62 5.59 -23.92
C PHE A 427 -11.90 4.99 -25.12
N GLN A 428 -11.76 3.67 -25.12
CA GLN A 428 -11.13 2.94 -26.21
C GLN A 428 -11.77 1.55 -26.32
N PHE A 429 -11.41 0.80 -27.36
CA PHE A 429 -11.85 -0.58 -27.56
C PHE A 429 -10.69 -1.54 -27.32
N SER A 430 -10.99 -2.78 -26.98
CA SER A 430 -9.97 -3.83 -26.74
C SER A 430 -9.21 -4.24 -28.01
N GLN A 431 -9.72 -3.88 -29.18
CA GLN A 431 -9.20 -4.22 -30.50
C GLN A 431 -9.70 -3.18 -31.52
N GLU A 432 -9.15 -3.25 -32.74
CA GLU A 432 -9.60 -2.43 -33.86
C GLU A 432 -11.07 -2.75 -34.21
N ILE A 433 -11.85 -1.72 -34.56
CA ILE A 433 -13.29 -1.84 -34.84
C ILE A 433 -13.72 -1.15 -36.14
N LYS A 434 -14.87 -1.56 -36.67
CA LYS A 434 -15.58 -0.94 -37.81
C LYS A 434 -17.07 -0.77 -37.52
N ILE A 435 -17.73 0.14 -38.25
CA ILE A 435 -19.18 0.41 -38.12
C ILE A 435 -19.90 0.11 -39.44
N ILE A 436 -21.13 -0.42 -39.35
CA ILE A 436 -21.97 -0.81 -40.51
C ILE A 436 -22.98 0.30 -40.91
N LYS A 437 -23.40 1.14 -39.96
CA LYS A 437 -24.33 2.26 -40.24
C LYS A 437 -23.55 3.56 -40.33
N GLY A 438 -23.63 4.25 -41.46
CA GLY A 438 -23.05 5.58 -41.72
C GLY A 438 -23.54 6.71 -40.79
N CYS A 439 -23.32 6.57 -39.49
CA CYS A 439 -23.43 7.60 -38.48
C CYS A 439 -22.10 7.64 -37.72
N ASN A 440 -21.57 8.84 -37.50
CA ASN A 440 -20.40 9.04 -36.67
C ASN A 440 -20.68 8.45 -35.27
N LEU A 441 -19.76 7.65 -34.73
CA LEU A 441 -19.98 7.00 -33.43
C LEU A 441 -20.27 8.03 -32.32
N THR A 442 -19.71 9.24 -32.43
CA THR A 442 -20.00 10.35 -31.52
C THR A 442 -21.46 10.75 -31.44
N GLU A 443 -22.21 10.69 -32.55
CA GLU A 443 -23.64 11.04 -32.57
C GLU A 443 -24.51 9.93 -31.98
N SER A 444 -24.06 8.68 -32.09
CA SER A 444 -24.71 7.50 -31.52
C SER A 444 -24.37 7.22 -30.05
N MET A 445 -23.35 7.91 -29.50
CA MET A 445 -22.92 7.75 -28.11
C MET A 445 -23.68 8.75 -27.23
N VAL A 446 -24.64 8.26 -26.44
CA VAL A 446 -25.37 9.08 -25.48
C VAL A 446 -24.62 9.06 -24.14
N LEU A 447 -24.19 10.23 -23.69
CA LEU A 447 -23.45 10.42 -22.44
C LEU A 447 -24.30 11.20 -21.44
N SER A 448 -24.45 10.66 -20.22
CA SER A 448 -25.17 11.34 -19.14
C SER A 448 -24.53 11.07 -17.77
N ILE A 449 -24.77 11.95 -16.80
CA ILE A 449 -24.30 11.75 -15.42
C ILE A 449 -25.53 11.53 -14.52
N LEU A 450 -25.73 10.30 -14.03
CA LEU A 450 -26.99 9.90 -13.36
C LEU A 450 -27.32 10.71 -12.11
N ASN A 451 -26.29 11.20 -11.40
CA ASN A 451 -26.44 11.88 -10.11
C ASN A 451 -26.39 13.42 -10.20
N ILE A 452 -26.38 13.99 -11.41
CA ILE A 452 -26.23 15.45 -11.64
C ILE A 452 -27.19 15.89 -12.74
N SER A 453 -27.80 17.06 -12.61
CA SER A 453 -28.69 17.56 -13.65
C SER A 453 -27.92 18.00 -14.91
N ASN A 454 -28.53 17.87 -16.08
CA ASN A 454 -27.88 18.18 -17.37
C ASN A 454 -27.42 19.64 -17.51
N SER A 455 -27.99 20.58 -16.74
CA SER A 455 -27.56 21.99 -16.72
C SER A 455 -26.30 22.25 -15.87
N GLU A 456 -25.89 21.26 -15.08
CA GLU A 456 -24.84 21.38 -14.08
C GLU A 456 -23.53 20.72 -14.53
N TYR A 457 -23.46 20.17 -15.73
CA TYR A 457 -22.21 19.68 -16.30
C TYR A 457 -22.11 19.94 -17.81
N ILE A 458 -20.88 19.96 -18.32
CA ILE A 458 -20.58 20.13 -19.75
C ILE A 458 -19.66 18.97 -20.16
N LEU A 459 -19.96 18.33 -21.29
CA LEU A 459 -19.14 17.28 -21.89
C LEU A 459 -18.52 17.81 -23.19
N THR A 460 -17.21 17.66 -23.33
CA THR A 460 -16.48 18.09 -24.54
C THR A 460 -15.47 17.03 -24.96
N TYR A 461 -15.49 16.61 -26.22
CA TYR A 461 -14.44 15.76 -26.80
C TYR A 461 -13.18 16.60 -27.04
N ILE A 462 -12.06 16.24 -26.42
CA ILE A 462 -10.76 16.92 -26.64
C ILE A 462 -10.07 16.32 -27.86
N GLU A 463 -10.00 15.00 -27.90
CA GLU A 463 -9.31 14.23 -28.92
C GLU A 463 -10.15 12.99 -29.20
N LYS A 464 -10.28 12.61 -30.48
CA LYS A 464 -11.01 11.42 -30.89
C LYS A 464 -10.47 10.87 -32.19
N GLU A 465 -10.45 9.55 -32.28
CA GLU A 465 -10.25 8.79 -33.51
C GLU A 465 -11.52 7.97 -33.74
N GLU A 466 -12.31 8.35 -34.75
CA GLU A 466 -13.61 7.72 -35.03
C GLU A 466 -13.48 6.50 -35.92
N PRO A 467 -14.24 5.40 -35.72
CA PRO A 467 -14.14 4.23 -36.59
C PRO A 467 -14.53 4.53 -38.03
N LEU A 468 -13.91 3.82 -38.98
CA LEU A 468 -14.29 3.90 -40.39
C LEU A 468 -15.44 2.95 -40.71
N GLU A 469 -16.19 3.30 -41.75
CA GLU A 469 -17.21 2.42 -42.34
C GLU A 469 -16.52 1.30 -43.11
N GLU A 470 -16.90 0.06 -42.82
CA GLU A 470 -16.38 -1.18 -43.44
C GLU A 470 -14.86 -1.45 -43.30
N GLN A 471 -14.06 -0.50 -42.80
CA GLN A 471 -12.62 -0.62 -42.53
C GLN A 471 -12.34 -0.63 -41.03
N VAL A 472 -11.48 -1.56 -40.61
CA VAL A 472 -11.11 -1.72 -39.20
C VAL A 472 -10.01 -0.72 -38.84
N GLN A 473 -10.13 -0.04 -37.70
CA GLN A 473 -9.05 0.77 -37.14
C GLN A 473 -9.14 0.92 -35.62
N GLU A 474 -8.02 1.30 -34.98
CA GLU A 474 -8.00 1.68 -33.58
C GLU A 474 -8.83 2.96 -33.38
N SER A 475 -9.78 2.92 -32.44
CA SER A 475 -10.67 4.03 -32.15
C SER A 475 -10.64 4.37 -30.67
N TYR A 476 -10.50 5.66 -30.35
CA TYR A 476 -10.47 6.14 -28.97
C TYR A 476 -11.05 7.55 -28.86
N TYR A 477 -11.46 7.92 -27.64
CA TYR A 477 -12.04 9.21 -27.31
C TYR A 477 -11.50 9.70 -25.98
N ILE A 478 -11.03 10.94 -25.94
CA ILE A 478 -10.69 11.65 -24.71
C ILE A 478 -11.79 12.67 -24.45
N ILE A 479 -12.61 12.41 -23.44
CA ILE A 479 -13.71 13.28 -23.06
C ILE A 479 -13.35 14.07 -21.82
N GLN A 480 -13.54 15.38 -21.90
CA GLN A 480 -13.49 16.28 -20.75
C GLN A 480 -14.90 16.53 -20.22
N ILE A 481 -15.04 16.30 -18.92
CA ILE A 481 -16.27 16.43 -18.16
C ILE A 481 -16.09 17.59 -17.19
N GLU A 482 -16.80 18.68 -17.39
CA GLU A 482 -16.78 19.84 -16.51
C GLU A 482 -18.04 19.86 -15.64
N ILE A 483 -17.90 19.62 -14.33
CA ILE A 483 -19.01 19.58 -13.37
C ILE A 483 -19.10 20.92 -12.64
N ASN A 484 -20.17 21.65 -12.88
CA ASN A 484 -20.43 23.00 -12.37
C ASN A 484 -21.20 23.03 -11.04
N THR A 485 -21.21 21.92 -10.31
CA THR A 485 -21.82 21.83 -8.97
C THR A 485 -20.95 21.03 -8.01
N GLN A 486 -21.24 21.16 -6.71
CA GLN A 486 -20.56 20.40 -5.68
C GLN A 486 -21.22 19.04 -5.49
N THR A 487 -20.46 17.98 -5.72
CA THR A 487 -20.91 16.61 -5.56
C THR A 487 -20.47 16.07 -4.20
N GLN A 488 -21.39 15.49 -3.43
CA GLN A 488 -21.05 14.86 -2.14
C GLN A 488 -20.59 13.41 -2.29
N SER A 489 -21.02 12.74 -3.37
CA SER A 489 -20.62 11.39 -3.76
C SER A 489 -19.93 11.41 -5.11
N LYS A 490 -19.22 10.32 -5.42
CA LYS A 490 -18.62 10.10 -6.74
C LYS A 490 -19.74 10.05 -7.81
N PRO A 491 -19.70 10.92 -8.85
CA PRO A 491 -20.68 10.87 -9.93
C PRO A 491 -20.53 9.59 -10.76
N ILE A 492 -21.60 9.14 -11.39
CA ILE A 492 -21.58 7.99 -12.30
C ILE A 492 -21.85 8.50 -13.71
N LEU A 493 -20.86 8.34 -14.58
CA LEU A 493 -20.98 8.60 -16.00
C LEU A 493 -21.59 7.36 -16.67
N TYR A 494 -22.75 7.55 -17.25
CA TYR A 494 -23.48 6.54 -18.00
C TYR A 494 -23.29 6.78 -19.49
N ILE A 495 -22.91 5.72 -20.20
CA ILE A 495 -22.60 5.70 -21.63
C ILE A 495 -23.52 4.68 -22.28
N ASP A 496 -24.27 5.10 -23.29
CA ASP A 496 -25.15 4.26 -24.08
C ASP A 496 -24.77 4.35 -25.56
N LEU A 497 -24.31 3.24 -26.14
CA LEU A 497 -23.83 3.13 -27.51
C LEU A 497 -24.95 2.64 -28.42
N ASN A 498 -25.57 3.55 -29.18
CA ASN A 498 -26.63 3.21 -30.13
C ASN A 498 -26.08 2.92 -31.54
N ALA A 499 -25.07 2.05 -31.64
CA ALA A 499 -24.41 1.68 -32.90
C ALA A 499 -24.06 0.18 -32.96
N THR A 500 -24.03 -0.37 -34.18
CA THR A 500 -23.56 -1.73 -34.44
C THR A 500 -22.06 -1.72 -34.71
N ILE A 501 -21.28 -2.08 -33.69
CA ILE A 501 -19.82 -2.11 -33.72
C ILE A 501 -19.35 -3.54 -33.98
N LEU A 502 -18.49 -3.70 -34.97
CA LEU A 502 -17.90 -4.98 -35.37
C LEU A 502 -16.40 -4.97 -35.19
N ASN A 503 -15.82 -6.15 -34.98
CA ASN A 503 -14.39 -6.39 -35.14
C ASN A 503 -14.06 -6.83 -36.59
N ASN A 504 -12.80 -7.22 -36.82
CA ASN A 504 -12.36 -7.75 -38.11
C ASN A 504 -13.11 -9.03 -38.53
N ASP A 505 -13.50 -9.87 -37.57
CA ASP A 505 -14.20 -11.14 -37.78
C ASP A 505 -15.74 -10.98 -37.95
N ASN A 506 -16.25 -9.75 -38.00
CA ASN A 506 -17.68 -9.42 -38.04
C ASN A 506 -18.49 -9.86 -36.81
N GLU A 507 -17.83 -10.00 -35.66
CA GLU A 507 -18.49 -10.26 -34.38
C GLU A 507 -19.00 -8.94 -33.78
N ASN A 508 -20.24 -8.95 -33.31
CA ASN A 508 -20.88 -7.79 -32.70
C ASN A 508 -20.43 -7.58 -31.25
N MET A 509 -20.29 -6.31 -30.85
CA MET A 509 -20.18 -5.95 -29.44
C MET A 509 -21.44 -6.38 -28.66
N GLN A 510 -21.26 -7.13 -27.58
CA GLN A 510 -22.38 -7.68 -26.78
C GLN A 510 -22.97 -6.70 -25.77
N GLN A 511 -22.15 -5.81 -25.20
CA GLN A 511 -22.57 -4.82 -24.21
C GLN A 511 -22.49 -3.42 -24.82
N LEU A 512 -23.61 -2.70 -24.80
CA LEU A 512 -23.70 -1.35 -25.37
C LEU A 512 -23.83 -0.26 -24.29
N GLN A 513 -23.99 -0.67 -23.03
CA GLN A 513 -24.20 0.24 -21.89
C GLN A 513 -23.08 0.09 -20.87
N TYR A 514 -22.50 1.21 -20.46
CA TYR A 514 -21.35 1.26 -19.57
C TYR A 514 -21.50 2.34 -18.51
N GLU A 515 -21.07 2.01 -17.30
CA GLU A 515 -21.02 2.93 -16.17
C GLU A 515 -19.58 3.12 -15.72
N LEU A 516 -19.16 4.37 -15.60
CA LEU A 516 -17.86 4.74 -15.06
C LEU A 516 -18.05 5.64 -13.83
N GLN A 517 -17.47 5.24 -12.71
CA GLN A 517 -17.44 6.06 -11.51
C GLN A 517 -16.39 7.17 -11.65
N LEU A 518 -16.84 8.41 -11.64
CA LEU A 518 -16.03 9.62 -11.70
C LEU A 518 -15.50 10.03 -10.32
N GLU A 519 -14.54 10.95 -10.30
CA GLU A 519 -14.03 11.51 -9.05
C GLU A 519 -14.89 12.69 -8.55
N VAL A 520 -14.77 13.02 -7.26
CA VAL A 520 -15.50 14.15 -6.67
C VAL A 520 -14.87 15.46 -7.16
N SER A 521 -15.63 16.27 -7.90
CA SER A 521 -15.17 17.57 -8.42
C SER A 521 -15.15 18.65 -7.35
N GLN A 522 -14.10 19.48 -7.37
CA GLN A 522 -14.03 20.67 -6.54
C GLN A 522 -14.57 21.88 -7.32
N PHE A 523 -15.73 22.39 -6.91
CA PHE A 523 -16.38 23.53 -7.54
C PHE A 523 -16.48 24.73 -6.59
N LEU A 524 -16.16 25.93 -7.10
CA LEU A 524 -16.41 27.21 -6.44
C LEU A 524 -17.50 27.96 -7.19
N THR A 525 -18.45 28.52 -6.45
CA THR A 525 -19.45 29.43 -7.04
C THR A 525 -18.75 30.66 -7.64
N PRO A 526 -19.34 31.33 -8.66
CA PRO A 526 -18.76 32.52 -9.28
C PRO A 526 -18.35 33.61 -8.27
N LYS A 527 -19.19 33.84 -7.25
CA LYS A 527 -18.89 34.78 -6.14
C LYS A 527 -17.69 34.35 -5.31
N GLN A 528 -17.60 33.06 -4.95
CA GLN A 528 -16.44 32.55 -4.20
C GLN A 528 -15.15 32.66 -5.01
N ARG A 529 -15.20 32.37 -6.33
CA ARG A 529 -14.04 32.54 -7.22
C ARG A 529 -13.61 34.01 -7.30
N GLU A 530 -14.55 34.94 -7.37
CA GLU A 530 -14.25 36.38 -7.33
C GLU A 530 -13.58 36.80 -6.02
N TYR A 531 -14.05 36.31 -4.87
CA TYR A 531 -13.39 36.54 -3.58
C TYR A 531 -11.98 35.95 -3.51
N SER A 532 -11.80 34.72 -4.02
CA SER A 532 -10.47 34.08 -4.07
C SER A 532 -9.48 34.90 -4.91
N ASN A 533 -9.91 35.39 -6.09
CA ASN A 533 -9.10 36.24 -6.95
C ASN A 533 -8.80 37.62 -6.32
N SER A 534 -9.76 38.20 -5.60
CA SER A 534 -9.56 39.47 -4.90
C SER A 534 -8.53 39.34 -3.77
N ILE A 535 -8.63 38.29 -2.96
CA ILE A 535 -7.67 38.02 -1.87
C ILE A 535 -6.29 37.65 -2.43
N LYS A 536 -6.26 36.93 -3.56
CA LYS A 536 -5.04 36.68 -4.34
C LYS A 536 -4.34 38.01 -4.67
N GLY A 537 -5.08 38.96 -5.26
CA GLY A 537 -4.56 40.29 -5.60
C GLY A 537 -4.02 41.08 -4.41
N VAL A 538 -4.75 41.10 -3.27
CA VAL A 538 -4.28 41.78 -2.05
C VAL A 538 -2.95 41.21 -1.55
N ASN A 539 -2.80 39.88 -1.56
CA ASN A 539 -1.58 39.23 -1.10
C ASN A 539 -0.43 39.39 -2.10
N SER A 540 -0.69 39.44 -3.40
CA SER A 540 0.32 39.85 -4.41
C SER A 540 0.90 41.23 -4.08
N TYR A 541 0.07 42.19 -3.67
CA TYR A 541 0.57 43.50 -3.22
C TYR A 541 1.40 43.44 -1.93
N PHE A 542 1.11 42.52 -1.00
CA PHE A 542 2.00 42.31 0.15
C PHE A 542 3.38 41.84 -0.29
N ILE A 543 3.46 40.90 -1.23
CA ILE A 543 4.75 40.42 -1.77
C ILE A 543 5.51 41.54 -2.47
N TYR A 544 4.87 42.27 -3.39
CA TYR A 544 5.51 43.39 -4.07
C TYR A 544 5.94 44.49 -3.10
N GLY A 545 5.11 44.77 -2.08
CA GLY A 545 5.44 45.68 -1.00
C GLY A 545 6.66 45.25 -0.22
N GLN A 546 6.76 43.96 0.15
CA GLN A 546 7.94 43.41 0.81
C GLN A 546 9.19 43.51 -0.06
N LEU A 547 9.12 43.14 -1.34
CA LEU A 547 10.27 43.22 -2.25
C LEU A 547 10.73 44.67 -2.45
N ALA A 548 9.80 45.62 -2.62
CA ALA A 548 10.12 47.04 -2.75
C ALA A 548 10.77 47.60 -1.48
N ILE A 549 10.21 47.30 -0.30
CA ILE A 549 10.75 47.73 0.99
C ILE A 549 12.11 47.08 1.25
N GLY A 550 12.24 45.78 1.02
CA GLY A 550 13.51 45.05 1.13
C GLY A 550 14.59 45.63 0.23
N GLY A 551 14.26 45.92 -1.04
CA GLY A 551 15.16 46.58 -1.98
C GLY A 551 15.59 47.98 -1.50
N PHE A 552 14.67 48.74 -0.92
CA PHE A 552 14.99 50.05 -0.32
C PHE A 552 15.95 49.92 0.88
N PHE A 553 15.72 48.97 1.79
CA PHE A 553 16.62 48.71 2.92
C PHE A 553 18.00 48.19 2.47
N PHE A 554 18.04 47.38 1.42
CA PHE A 554 19.28 46.96 0.78
C PHE A 554 20.10 48.17 0.28
N LEU A 555 19.47 49.13 -0.40
CA LEU A 555 20.12 50.36 -0.86
C LEU A 555 20.60 51.28 0.29
N ILE A 556 19.92 51.26 1.44
CA ILE A 556 20.33 51.99 2.66
C ILE A 556 21.51 51.31 3.36
N GLY A 557 21.85 50.08 2.98
CA GLY A 557 22.95 49.30 3.54
C GLY A 557 22.52 48.38 4.69
N GLN A 558 21.28 47.91 4.69
CA GLN A 558 20.75 46.87 5.59
C GLN A 558 20.26 45.65 4.81
N PRO A 559 21.17 44.84 4.22
CA PRO A 559 20.81 43.74 3.34
C PRO A 559 20.15 42.56 4.08
N ASP A 560 20.42 42.38 5.38
CA ASP A 560 19.89 41.28 6.19
C ASP A 560 18.35 41.23 6.21
N ILE A 561 17.70 42.40 6.12
CA ILE A 561 16.23 42.52 6.08
C ILE A 561 15.67 41.92 4.79
N LEU A 562 16.25 42.28 3.64
CA LEU A 562 15.82 41.77 2.34
C LEU A 562 15.94 40.25 2.30
N PHE A 563 17.06 39.71 2.76
CA PHE A 563 17.26 38.26 2.76
C PHE A 563 16.27 37.53 3.65
N SER A 564 15.97 38.08 4.83
CA SER A 564 14.96 37.49 5.72
C SER A 564 13.55 37.45 5.11
N MET A 565 13.21 38.39 4.22
CA MET A 565 11.95 38.38 3.49
C MET A 565 11.94 37.33 2.40
N LEU A 566 13.02 37.24 1.62
CA LEU A 566 13.15 36.24 0.56
C LEU A 566 13.04 34.83 1.13
N ASP A 567 13.63 34.58 2.30
CA ASP A 567 13.52 33.29 3.00
C ASP A 567 12.05 32.93 3.32
N ILE A 568 11.27 33.89 3.83
CA ILE A 568 9.85 33.68 4.17
C ILE A 568 9.01 33.44 2.90
N LEU A 569 9.23 34.25 1.85
CA LEU A 569 8.51 34.12 0.58
C LEU A 569 8.79 32.78 -0.09
N GLN A 570 10.04 32.33 -0.05
CA GLN A 570 10.42 31.06 -0.61
C GLN A 570 9.86 29.88 0.21
N TYR A 571 9.85 29.99 1.55
CA TYR A 571 9.23 28.96 2.40
C TYR A 571 7.74 28.81 2.06
N PHE A 572 7.06 29.95 1.95
CA PHE A 572 5.66 30.03 1.53
C PHE A 572 5.42 29.34 0.18
N SER A 573 6.29 29.57 -0.80
CA SER A 573 6.15 28.97 -2.15
C SER A 573 6.18 27.44 -2.13
N TYR A 574 6.95 26.82 -1.24
CA TYR A 574 7.09 25.36 -1.18
C TYR A 574 5.91 24.65 -0.50
N LEU A 575 5.12 25.34 0.32
CA LEU A 575 3.96 24.74 1.00
C LEU A 575 2.89 24.24 0.02
N ARG A 576 2.86 24.74 -1.22
CA ARG A 576 1.94 24.27 -2.28
C ARG A 576 2.19 22.83 -2.70
N TYR A 577 3.39 22.28 -2.45
CA TYR A 577 3.80 20.94 -2.87
C TYR A 577 3.52 19.84 -1.84
N ILE A 578 2.84 20.16 -0.73
CA ILE A 578 2.34 19.11 0.17
C ILE A 578 1.36 18.23 -0.64
N THR A 579 1.50 16.92 -0.54
CA THR A 579 0.86 15.92 -1.41
C THR A 579 -0.67 15.90 -1.30
N VAL A 580 -1.25 16.51 -0.27
CA VAL A 580 -2.70 16.54 -0.06
C VAL A 580 -3.48 17.28 -1.15
N THR A 581 -4.76 16.92 -1.26
CA THR A 581 -5.70 17.56 -2.20
C THR A 581 -6.29 18.85 -1.59
N PHE A 582 -5.58 19.96 -1.75
CA PHE A 582 -6.07 21.27 -1.30
C PHE A 582 -7.43 21.64 -1.94
N PRO A 583 -8.26 22.41 -1.22
CA PRO A 583 -9.52 22.91 -1.76
C PRO A 583 -9.26 24.02 -2.79
N PHE A 584 -10.13 24.12 -3.78
CA PHE A 584 -9.92 24.97 -4.95
C PHE A 584 -9.66 26.47 -4.63
N ASN A 585 -10.25 27.02 -3.57
CA ASN A 585 -9.98 28.40 -3.15
C ASN A 585 -8.53 28.61 -2.69
N LEU A 586 -7.96 27.62 -1.99
CA LEU A 586 -6.57 27.64 -1.55
C LEU A 586 -5.59 27.41 -2.71
N GLU A 587 -5.97 26.58 -3.70
CA GLU A 587 -5.17 26.41 -4.92
C GLU A 587 -5.07 27.72 -5.74
N ILE A 588 -6.18 28.45 -5.90
CA ILE A 588 -6.16 29.80 -6.52
C ILE A 588 -5.21 30.73 -5.76
N PHE A 589 -5.18 30.64 -4.43
CA PHE A 589 -4.27 31.43 -3.61
C PHE A 589 -2.79 31.04 -3.80
N PHE A 590 -2.48 29.75 -3.95
CA PHE A 590 -1.09 29.32 -4.18
C PHE A 590 -0.51 29.77 -5.52
N GLN A 591 -1.33 30.09 -6.52
CA GLN A 591 -0.88 30.68 -7.80
C GLN A 591 -0.15 32.03 -7.64
N ILE A 592 -0.21 32.67 -6.47
CA ILE A 592 0.61 33.86 -6.17
C ILE A 592 2.11 33.51 -6.25
N SER A 593 2.49 32.30 -5.89
CA SER A 593 3.89 31.85 -5.91
C SER A 593 4.48 31.84 -7.32
N ASP A 594 3.67 31.67 -8.37
CA ASP A 594 4.14 31.76 -9.76
C ASP A 594 4.66 33.17 -10.09
N GLN A 595 4.11 34.21 -9.45
CA GLN A 595 4.55 35.59 -9.62
C GLN A 595 5.89 35.90 -8.92
N ILE A 596 6.30 35.06 -7.96
CA ILE A 596 7.60 35.18 -7.28
C ILE A 596 8.71 34.60 -8.16
N SER A 597 8.38 33.68 -9.06
CA SER A 597 9.34 33.11 -10.00
C SER A 597 9.86 34.21 -10.95
N PHE A 598 11.15 34.14 -11.30
CA PHE A 598 11.80 35.10 -12.20
C PHE A 598 11.23 35.07 -13.64
N SER A 599 10.20 34.27 -13.94
CA SER A 599 9.54 34.16 -15.24
C SER A 599 9.18 35.51 -15.86
N LEU A 600 8.66 36.45 -15.07
CA LEU A 600 8.32 37.81 -15.52
C LEU A 600 9.55 38.65 -15.95
N LEU A 601 10.74 38.36 -15.41
CA LEU A 601 11.99 39.01 -15.83
C LEU A 601 12.56 38.40 -17.13
N TYR A 602 12.26 37.12 -17.42
CA TYR A 602 12.68 36.44 -18.65
C TYR A 602 11.95 36.94 -19.89
N GLU A 603 10.63 37.06 -19.81
CA GLU A 603 9.80 37.57 -20.91
C GLU A 603 10.21 39.00 -21.30
N PHE A 604 10.64 39.82 -20.33
CA PHE A 604 11.01 41.21 -20.56
C PHE A 604 12.35 41.38 -21.29
N ILE A 605 13.27 40.42 -21.17
CA ILE A 605 14.64 40.52 -21.70
C ILE A 605 14.82 39.71 -23.00
N LYS A 606 13.85 38.88 -23.43
CA LYS A 606 13.98 37.94 -24.57
C LYS A 606 15.27 37.10 -24.52
N PHE A 607 15.71 36.77 -23.30
CA PHE A 607 17.00 36.11 -23.09
C PHE A 607 16.99 34.62 -23.51
N GLU A 608 15.80 34.04 -23.65
CA GLU A 608 15.59 32.64 -24.04
C GLU A 608 16.12 32.32 -25.44
N GLU A 609 15.99 33.23 -26.41
CA GLU A 609 16.45 33.01 -27.78
C GLU A 609 17.99 32.87 -27.87
N ILE A 610 18.73 33.63 -27.07
CA ILE A 610 20.20 33.62 -27.05
C ILE A 610 20.73 32.36 -26.35
N LEU A 611 20.09 31.94 -25.25
CA LEU A 611 20.53 30.77 -24.48
C LEU A 611 20.09 29.45 -25.11
N ASN A 612 18.96 29.42 -25.82
CA ASN A 612 18.50 28.25 -26.59
C ASN A 612 19.51 27.78 -27.65
N LEU A 613 20.42 28.66 -28.09
CA LEU A 613 21.53 28.33 -29.00
C LEU A 613 22.67 27.56 -28.31
N ILE A 614 22.82 27.67 -26.98
CA ILE A 614 23.92 27.06 -26.20
C ILE A 614 23.43 25.82 -25.46
N ILE A 615 22.21 25.86 -24.91
CA ILE A 615 21.54 24.75 -24.22
C ILE A 615 20.06 24.80 -24.63
N PRO A 616 19.46 23.72 -25.18
CA PRO A 616 18.03 23.73 -25.47
C PRO A 616 17.26 23.85 -24.15
N LEU A 617 16.56 24.99 -23.95
CA LEU A 617 15.80 25.30 -22.73
C LEU A 617 14.45 24.59 -22.70
N ASN A 618 13.92 24.18 -23.85
CA ASN A 618 12.62 23.50 -23.98
C ASN A 618 12.68 22.00 -23.66
N TYR A 619 13.73 21.54 -22.97
CA TYR A 619 13.79 20.17 -22.50
C TYR A 619 12.85 20.00 -21.30
N MET A 620 11.77 19.25 -21.51
CA MET A 620 10.82 18.88 -20.47
C MET A 620 11.19 17.50 -19.92
N SER A 621 11.59 17.47 -18.65
CA SER A 621 11.77 16.21 -17.91
C SER A 621 10.41 15.66 -17.44
N PRO A 622 10.29 14.34 -17.19
CA PRO A 622 9.07 13.78 -16.59
C PRO A 622 8.79 14.44 -15.23
N GLN A 623 7.54 14.84 -15.01
CA GLN A 623 7.07 15.49 -13.79
C GLN A 623 6.12 14.55 -13.04
N PHE A 624 6.02 14.72 -11.72
CA PHE A 624 5.23 13.84 -10.86
C PHE A 624 4.43 14.62 -9.82
N GLY A 625 3.32 14.03 -9.37
CA GLY A 625 2.50 14.54 -8.26
C GLY A 625 2.13 16.02 -8.40
N LYS A 626 2.31 16.77 -7.30
CA LYS A 626 2.04 18.22 -7.25
C LYS A 626 2.96 19.05 -8.16
N PHE A 627 4.15 18.56 -8.52
CA PHE A 627 5.07 19.29 -9.40
C PHE A 627 4.57 19.34 -10.85
N LEU A 628 3.89 18.27 -11.29
CA LEU A 628 3.17 18.25 -12.58
C LEU A 628 2.01 19.24 -12.60
N GLN A 629 1.26 19.37 -11.50
CA GLN A 629 0.12 20.30 -11.42
C GLN A 629 0.53 21.79 -11.59
N TYR A 630 1.76 22.14 -11.22
CA TYR A 630 2.29 23.51 -11.28
C TYR A 630 3.37 23.69 -12.37
N ASP A 631 3.40 22.82 -13.37
CA ASP A 631 4.31 22.85 -14.53
C ASP A 631 5.79 23.07 -14.14
N GLN A 632 6.23 22.42 -13.07
CA GLN A 632 7.60 22.58 -12.58
C GLN A 632 8.54 21.64 -13.32
N ASN A 633 9.38 22.21 -14.18
CA ASN A 633 10.43 21.46 -14.86
C ASN A 633 11.43 20.91 -13.83
N ALA A 634 11.78 19.62 -13.92
CA ALA A 634 12.76 18.98 -13.05
C ALA A 634 14.19 18.98 -13.64
N ASP A 635 14.37 19.43 -14.89
CA ASP A 635 15.69 19.54 -15.50
C ASP A 635 16.58 20.53 -14.74
N LEU A 636 17.73 20.04 -14.27
CA LEU A 636 18.62 20.80 -13.42
C LEU A 636 19.28 21.96 -14.17
N LEU A 637 19.71 21.75 -15.42
CA LEU A 637 20.45 22.77 -16.19
C LEU A 637 19.56 23.95 -16.55
N SER A 638 18.34 23.69 -17.03
CA SER A 638 17.33 24.72 -17.30
C SER A 638 17.04 25.56 -16.05
N ASN A 639 16.92 24.91 -14.89
CA ASN A 639 16.65 25.58 -13.61
C ASN A 639 17.85 26.28 -12.96
N PHE A 640 19.09 25.92 -13.34
CA PHE A 640 20.32 26.48 -12.77
C PHE A 640 20.73 27.80 -13.46
N ILE A 641 20.38 27.97 -14.73
CA ILE A 641 20.66 29.18 -15.51
C ILE A 641 20.14 30.47 -14.84
N PRO A 642 18.91 30.52 -14.30
CA PRO A 642 18.47 31.66 -13.49
C PRO A 642 19.37 32.01 -12.32
N GLN A 643 19.86 31.01 -11.61
CA GLN A 643 20.75 31.24 -10.48
C GLN A 643 22.10 31.80 -10.94
N MET A 644 22.61 31.34 -12.09
CA MET A 644 23.83 31.88 -12.69
C MET A 644 23.66 33.34 -13.11
N ILE A 645 22.55 33.69 -13.74
CA ILE A 645 22.24 35.07 -14.14
C ILE A 645 22.11 35.96 -12.90
N GLN A 646 21.39 35.51 -11.87
CA GLN A 646 21.28 36.22 -10.60
C GLN A 646 22.67 36.45 -9.98
N GLY A 647 23.53 35.42 -9.99
CA GLY A 647 24.92 35.52 -9.54
C GLY A 647 25.73 36.54 -10.34
N LEU A 648 25.60 36.55 -11.68
CA LEU A 648 26.27 37.51 -12.54
C LEU A 648 25.78 38.94 -12.32
N ILE A 649 24.47 39.15 -12.17
CA ILE A 649 23.88 40.46 -11.83
C ILE A 649 24.43 40.92 -10.47
N PHE A 650 24.51 40.02 -9.49
CA PHE A 650 25.05 40.34 -8.18
C PHE A 650 26.54 40.70 -8.23
N ILE A 651 27.34 39.97 -9.00
CA ILE A 651 28.75 40.28 -9.24
C ILE A 651 28.90 41.61 -9.97
N LEU A 652 28.12 41.88 -11.00
CA LEU A 652 28.09 43.16 -11.71
C LEU A 652 27.71 44.31 -10.77
N PHE A 653 26.76 44.10 -9.85
CA PHE A 653 26.43 45.07 -8.82
C PHE A 653 27.62 45.33 -7.88
N ILE A 654 28.31 44.28 -7.42
CA ILE A 654 29.54 44.39 -6.62
C ILE A 654 30.67 45.09 -7.39
N LEU A 655 30.83 44.85 -8.69
CA LEU A 655 31.86 45.47 -9.52
C LEU A 655 31.54 46.94 -9.82
N SER A 656 30.26 47.26 -10.04
CA SER A 656 29.76 48.63 -10.24
C SER A 656 29.97 49.54 -9.02
N LYS A 657 30.28 48.97 -7.84
CA LYS A 657 30.74 49.64 -6.61
C LYS A 657 31.77 50.74 -6.85
N GLY A 658 32.75 50.47 -7.72
CA GLY A 658 33.82 51.42 -8.03
C GLY A 658 33.34 52.54 -8.96
N PHE A 659 32.49 52.22 -9.92
CA PHE A 659 31.99 53.15 -10.93
C PHE A 659 30.94 54.10 -10.36
N VAL A 660 29.92 53.60 -9.66
CA VAL A 660 28.88 54.42 -9.02
C VAL A 660 29.50 55.33 -7.96
N TYR A 661 30.48 54.83 -7.18
CA TYR A 661 31.25 55.65 -6.25
C TYR A 661 32.02 56.75 -6.97
N ARG A 662 32.84 56.41 -7.98
CA ARG A 662 33.60 57.41 -8.74
C ARG A 662 32.70 58.40 -9.43
N PHE A 663 31.56 57.97 -9.95
CA PHE A 663 30.57 58.80 -10.63
C PHE A 663 29.86 59.76 -9.66
N LEU A 664 29.36 59.27 -8.51
CA LEU A 664 28.73 60.11 -7.48
C LEU A 664 29.76 61.08 -6.85
N TYR A 665 30.98 60.61 -6.57
CA TYR A 665 32.09 61.45 -6.09
C TYR A 665 32.49 62.51 -7.14
N TYR A 666 32.55 62.13 -8.41
CA TYR A 666 32.83 63.03 -9.54
C TYR A 666 31.74 64.09 -9.70
N ILE A 667 30.45 63.73 -9.63
CA ILE A 667 29.33 64.69 -9.63
C ILE A 667 29.42 65.66 -8.44
N MET A 668 29.84 65.17 -7.27
CA MET A 668 29.96 65.99 -6.06
C MET A 668 31.16 66.95 -6.06
N ILE A 669 32.25 66.63 -6.76
CA ILE A 669 33.50 67.42 -6.77
C ILE A 669 33.66 68.26 -8.03
N ASN A 670 32.94 67.96 -9.12
CA ASN A 670 32.95 68.81 -10.29
C ASN A 670 32.38 70.19 -9.95
N THR A 671 33.30 71.15 -9.78
CA THR A 671 33.05 72.55 -9.44
C THR A 671 32.06 73.24 -10.40
N LYS A 672 31.93 72.76 -11.63
CA LYS A 672 30.94 73.23 -12.62
C LYS A 672 29.49 72.93 -12.25
N LEU A 673 29.19 71.84 -11.53
CA LEU A 673 27.82 71.53 -11.10
C LEU A 673 27.37 72.43 -9.94
N PHE A 674 28.32 72.79 -9.04
CA PHE A 674 28.14 73.81 -8.01
C PHE A 674 27.89 75.20 -8.63
N ILE A 675 28.60 75.52 -9.73
CA ILE A 675 28.41 76.78 -10.47
C ILE A 675 27.08 76.79 -11.25
N CYS A 676 26.66 75.68 -11.89
CA CYS A 676 25.34 75.57 -12.53
C CYS A 676 24.18 75.61 -11.53
N LEU A 677 24.35 75.05 -10.33
CA LEU A 677 23.38 75.13 -9.23
C LEU A 677 23.28 76.57 -8.66
N ASN A 678 24.38 77.33 -8.66
CA ASN A 678 24.35 78.78 -8.41
C ASN A 678 23.72 79.58 -9.55
N PHE A 679 23.72 79.07 -10.79
CA PHE A 679 23.02 79.72 -11.92
C PHE A 679 21.49 79.46 -11.86
N LEU A 680 21.06 78.28 -11.42
CA LEU A 680 19.66 77.94 -11.10
C LEU A 680 19.14 78.58 -9.80
N GLN A 681 20.03 79.20 -9.01
CA GLN A 681 19.72 79.95 -7.79
C GLN A 681 18.81 81.16 -8.03
N SER A 682 18.66 81.59 -9.29
CA SER A 682 17.75 82.64 -9.74
C SER A 682 16.27 82.19 -9.78
N ILE A 683 15.98 80.88 -9.84
CA ILE A 683 14.63 80.37 -10.17
C ILE A 683 14.01 79.51 -9.06
N ILE A 684 14.82 78.83 -8.22
CA ILE A 684 14.33 77.86 -7.22
C ILE A 684 14.80 78.23 -5.81
N ASN A 685 13.88 78.14 -4.84
CA ASN A 685 14.05 78.49 -3.43
C ASN A 685 15.32 77.83 -2.81
N CYS A 686 16.31 78.65 -2.44
CA CYS A 686 17.64 78.25 -1.94
C CYS A 686 17.62 77.18 -0.84
N LYS A 687 16.61 77.19 0.04
CA LYS A 687 16.47 76.22 1.14
C LYS A 687 16.15 74.80 0.65
N LEU A 688 15.41 74.66 -0.45
CA LEU A 688 15.02 73.35 -1.00
C LEU A 688 16.23 72.68 -1.67
N MET A 689 16.99 73.43 -2.46
CA MET A 689 18.18 72.92 -3.15
C MET A 689 19.31 72.53 -2.19
N LEU A 690 19.53 73.31 -1.12
CA LEU A 690 20.46 72.92 -0.04
C LEU A 690 20.01 71.66 0.70
N ARG A 691 18.69 71.45 0.90
CA ARG A 691 18.15 70.22 1.48
C ARG A 691 18.34 69.03 0.55
N ILE A 692 18.10 69.19 -0.75
CA ILE A 692 18.32 68.14 -1.75
C ILE A 692 19.80 67.77 -1.81
N TYR A 693 20.70 68.75 -1.83
CA TYR A 693 22.15 68.49 -1.79
C TYR A 693 22.58 67.80 -0.49
N GLN A 694 22.09 68.24 0.67
CA GLN A 694 22.34 67.58 1.95
C GLN A 694 21.78 66.15 1.99
N TYR A 695 20.62 65.92 1.38
CA TYR A 695 20.01 64.59 1.27
C TYR A 695 20.83 63.68 0.35
N LEU A 696 21.20 64.15 -0.85
CA LEU A 696 22.06 63.42 -1.80
C LEU A 696 23.43 63.11 -1.19
N TYR A 697 24.01 64.03 -0.41
CA TYR A 697 25.23 63.78 0.36
C TYR A 697 25.03 62.74 1.48
N GLN A 698 23.88 62.73 2.14
CA GLN A 698 23.57 61.70 3.14
C GLN A 698 23.37 60.33 2.50
N VAL A 699 22.69 60.25 1.35
CA VAL A 699 22.49 59.02 0.58
C VAL A 699 23.84 58.52 0.06
N SER A 700 24.67 59.37 -0.54
CA SER A 700 26.00 59.00 -1.03
C SER A 700 26.92 58.55 0.11
N ARG A 701 26.85 59.19 1.29
CA ARG A 701 27.58 58.75 2.50
C ARG A 701 27.07 57.42 3.06
N SER A 702 25.78 57.12 2.93
CA SER A 702 25.23 55.81 3.29
C SER A 702 25.70 54.73 2.31
N LEU A 703 25.74 55.04 1.00
CA LEU A 703 26.31 54.18 -0.04
C LEU A 703 27.82 53.92 0.20
N ILE A 704 28.57 54.88 0.76
CA ILE A 704 29.97 54.71 1.20
C ILE A 704 30.12 53.69 2.35
N LYS A 705 29.07 53.40 3.13
CA LYS A 705 29.12 52.41 4.21
C LYS A 705 28.81 50.99 3.74
N VAL A 706 28.07 50.80 2.65
CA VAL A 706 27.75 49.49 2.05
C VAL A 706 29.00 48.58 1.85
N PRO A 707 30.18 49.09 1.43
CA PRO A 707 31.43 48.30 1.33
C PRO A 707 31.94 47.69 2.64
N LYS A 708 31.62 48.28 3.80
CA LYS A 708 32.05 47.76 5.11
C LYS A 708 31.17 46.61 5.63
N TYR A 709 30.04 46.37 4.98
CA TYR A 709 29.12 45.30 5.39
C TYR A 709 29.52 43.96 4.78
N PHE A 710 29.99 43.93 3.53
CA PHE A 710 30.45 42.70 2.84
C PHE A 710 31.78 42.13 3.41
N ASN A 711 31.71 41.59 4.61
CA ASN A 711 32.73 40.74 5.23
C ASN A 711 32.55 39.28 4.78
N SER A 712 33.56 38.44 5.03
CA SER A 712 33.50 36.98 4.77
C SER A 712 32.24 36.31 5.35
N GLN A 713 31.76 36.79 6.49
CA GLN A 713 30.51 36.34 7.13
C GLN A 713 29.25 36.59 6.29
N GLN A 714 29.14 37.75 5.63
CA GLN A 714 27.93 38.05 4.83
C GLN A 714 27.92 37.28 3.51
N ILE A 715 29.11 36.97 2.98
CA ILE A 715 29.24 36.06 1.84
C ILE A 715 28.78 34.65 2.23
N THR A 716 29.16 34.15 3.41
CA THR A 716 28.65 32.85 3.88
C THR A 716 27.13 32.86 4.06
N ASN A 717 26.55 33.94 4.59
CA ASN A 717 25.10 34.05 4.77
C ASN A 717 24.36 34.04 3.42
N LEU A 718 24.88 34.75 2.42
CA LEU A 718 24.38 34.70 1.04
C LEU A 718 24.41 33.29 0.43
N MET A 719 25.45 32.51 0.74
CA MET A 719 25.55 31.12 0.29
C MET A 719 24.51 30.23 0.97
N PHE A 720 24.24 30.43 2.26
CA PHE A 720 23.17 29.74 2.99
C PHE A 720 21.78 30.06 2.40
N ILE A 721 21.48 31.33 2.12
CA ILE A 721 20.19 31.78 1.57
C ILE A 721 19.91 31.18 0.19
N ASN A 722 20.93 31.08 -0.68
CA ASN A 722 20.76 30.43 -1.99
C ASN A 722 20.81 28.89 -1.90
N GLY A 723 21.22 28.34 -0.77
CA GLY A 723 21.53 26.93 -0.67
C GLY A 723 20.33 26.01 -0.77
N TRP A 724 19.26 26.33 -0.06
CA TRP A 724 18.07 25.51 -0.13
C TRP A 724 17.33 25.57 -1.48
N ASP A 725 17.39 26.67 -2.25
CA ASP A 725 16.86 26.73 -3.63
C ASP A 725 17.60 25.75 -4.56
N LEU A 726 18.93 25.78 -4.47
CA LEU A 726 19.78 24.88 -5.25
C LEU A 726 19.57 23.43 -4.83
N ILE A 727 19.43 23.17 -3.54
CA ILE A 727 19.14 21.82 -3.02
C ILE A 727 17.77 21.34 -3.48
N PHE A 728 16.75 22.20 -3.50
CA PHE A 728 15.43 21.88 -4.05
C PHE A 728 15.52 21.41 -5.50
N LYS A 729 16.19 22.19 -6.36
CA LYS A 729 16.41 21.85 -7.77
C LYS A 729 17.18 20.54 -7.94
N CYS A 730 18.22 20.32 -7.13
CA CYS A 730 18.98 19.07 -7.13
C CYS A 730 18.10 17.87 -6.72
N PHE A 731 17.33 17.97 -5.64
CA PHE A 731 16.45 16.89 -5.18
C PHE A 731 15.35 16.58 -6.19
N LEU A 732 14.74 17.61 -6.79
CA LEU A 732 13.71 17.45 -7.80
C LEU A 732 14.25 16.67 -9.00
N TYR A 733 15.44 17.07 -9.50
CA TYR A 733 16.12 16.36 -10.57
C TYR A 733 16.44 14.90 -10.21
N LEU A 734 17.04 14.65 -9.04
CA LEU A 734 17.44 13.31 -8.58
C LEU A 734 16.26 12.34 -8.47
N LYS A 735 15.06 12.83 -8.15
CA LYS A 735 13.83 12.01 -8.08
C LYS A 735 13.31 11.59 -9.45
N THR A 736 13.51 12.40 -10.48
CA THR A 736 12.98 12.20 -11.86
C THR A 736 13.97 11.53 -12.82
N PHE A 737 15.13 11.11 -12.32
CA PHE A 737 16.16 10.52 -13.16
C PHE A 737 15.78 9.10 -13.58
N GLU A 738 15.44 8.92 -14.86
CA GLU A 738 15.07 7.61 -15.42
C GLU A 738 15.95 7.17 -16.60
N ASN A 739 16.66 8.08 -17.29
CA ASN A 739 17.42 7.76 -18.52
C ASN A 739 18.88 8.27 -18.53
N TYR A 740 19.79 7.50 -19.14
CA TYR A 740 21.19 7.89 -19.35
C TYR A 740 21.38 8.70 -20.64
N SER A 741 21.22 10.02 -20.55
CA SER A 741 21.66 10.96 -21.60
C SER A 741 22.91 11.71 -21.15
N ASN A 742 23.72 12.23 -22.08
CA ASN A 742 24.89 13.06 -21.74
C ASN A 742 24.50 14.27 -20.87
N ARG A 743 23.32 14.87 -21.13
CA ARG A 743 22.75 15.95 -20.32
C ARG A 743 22.46 15.50 -18.89
N ASN A 744 21.92 14.30 -18.71
CA ASN A 744 21.60 13.76 -17.40
C ASN A 744 22.87 13.38 -16.61
N ILE A 745 23.92 12.87 -17.27
CA ILE A 745 25.21 12.60 -16.62
C ILE A 745 25.82 13.89 -16.08
N ILE A 746 25.87 14.96 -16.89
CA ILE A 746 26.35 16.27 -16.46
C ILE A 746 25.52 16.79 -15.28
N SER A 747 24.20 16.63 -15.34
CA SER A 747 23.29 17.08 -14.29
C SER A 747 23.46 16.30 -12.98
N ILE A 748 23.72 14.99 -13.02
CA ILE A 748 24.04 14.19 -11.81
C ILE A 748 25.36 14.64 -11.19
N VAL A 749 26.41 14.81 -12.00
CA VAL A 749 27.71 15.28 -11.51
C VAL A 749 27.56 16.66 -10.87
N LEU A 750 26.83 17.57 -11.51
CA LEU A 750 26.57 18.91 -10.98
C LEU A 750 25.75 18.86 -9.68
N ALA A 751 24.70 18.05 -9.62
CA ALA A 751 23.89 17.86 -8.41
C ALA A 751 24.73 17.32 -7.24
N SER A 752 25.55 16.29 -7.49
CA SER A 752 26.42 15.70 -6.45
C SER A 752 27.46 16.69 -5.93
N LEU A 753 28.07 17.51 -6.80
CA LEU A 753 29.01 18.56 -6.40
C LEU A 753 28.33 19.63 -5.54
N ILE A 754 27.12 20.06 -5.90
CA ILE A 754 26.34 21.04 -5.11
C ILE A 754 26.01 20.47 -3.73
N LEU A 755 25.50 19.23 -3.66
CA LEU A 755 25.15 18.60 -2.39
C LEU A 755 26.38 18.37 -1.50
N ALA A 756 27.51 17.96 -2.07
CA ALA A 756 28.78 17.81 -1.34
C ALA A 756 29.29 19.14 -0.81
N PHE A 757 29.19 20.22 -1.62
CA PHE A 757 29.58 21.57 -1.22
C PHE A 757 28.75 22.08 -0.03
N TYR A 758 27.42 21.93 -0.06
CA TYR A 758 26.56 22.33 1.06
C TYR A 758 26.73 21.42 2.28
N GLY A 759 26.99 20.12 2.09
CA GLY A 759 27.36 19.20 3.17
C GLY A 759 28.64 19.64 3.89
N TYR A 760 29.66 20.05 3.14
CA TYR A 760 30.91 20.59 3.69
C TYR A 760 30.70 21.89 4.47
N ILE A 761 29.88 22.82 3.96
CA ILE A 761 29.54 24.07 4.67
C ILE A 761 28.84 23.77 6.00
N ILE A 762 27.88 22.86 6.02
CA ILE A 762 27.15 22.46 7.24
C ILE A 762 28.11 21.81 8.25
N GLN A 763 28.97 20.91 7.80
CA GLN A 763 29.94 20.24 8.66
C GLN A 763 30.93 21.23 9.29
N ASN A 764 31.48 22.16 8.49
CA ASN A 764 32.38 23.19 8.99
C ASN A 764 31.72 24.14 9.99
N SER A 765 30.47 24.54 9.74
CA SER A 765 29.74 25.46 10.62
C SER A 765 29.38 24.80 11.96
N LEU A 766 29.08 23.49 11.98
CA LEU A 766 28.78 22.75 13.21
C LEU A 766 30.04 22.37 14.02
N SER A 767 31.15 22.02 13.34
CA SER A 767 32.37 21.47 13.98
C SER A 767 33.25 22.50 14.69
N THR A 768 33.04 23.81 14.48
CA THR A 768 33.83 24.86 15.13
C THR A 768 33.72 24.77 16.66
N SER A 769 34.80 24.32 17.34
CA SER A 769 34.80 24.09 18.78
C SER A 769 34.83 25.40 19.57
N THR A 770 33.97 25.51 20.58
CA THR A 770 33.84 26.69 21.46
C THR A 770 35.03 26.89 22.43
N ILE A 771 36.04 26.02 22.35
CA ILE A 771 37.14 25.92 23.32
C ILE A 771 38.24 26.95 23.05
N PHE A 772 38.39 27.41 21.80
CA PHE A 772 39.34 28.46 21.45
C PHE A 772 38.61 29.79 21.18
N MET A 773 38.91 30.81 22.00
CA MET A 773 38.57 32.24 21.85
C MET A 773 37.23 32.73 22.43
N LYS A 774 37.28 33.21 23.68
CA LYS A 774 36.20 33.95 24.38
C LYS A 774 35.68 35.20 23.64
N SER A 775 36.47 35.81 22.74
CA SER A 775 36.11 37.11 22.12
C SER A 775 35.13 37.02 20.95
N LYS A 776 34.92 35.84 20.35
CA LYS A 776 34.02 35.65 19.18
C LYS A 776 32.88 34.64 19.40
N LYS A 777 32.59 34.25 20.65
CA LYS A 777 31.61 33.20 21.00
C LYS A 777 30.21 33.41 20.37
N ASN A 778 29.71 34.65 20.34
CA ASN A 778 28.38 34.94 19.79
C ASN A 778 28.31 34.74 18.26
N GLN A 779 29.39 35.07 17.54
CA GLN A 779 29.46 34.96 16.08
C GLN A 779 29.46 33.48 15.62
N TYR A 780 30.13 32.59 16.36
CA TYR A 780 30.09 31.15 16.08
C TYR A 780 28.75 30.50 16.44
N LEU A 781 28.08 30.97 17.51
CA LEU A 781 26.73 30.53 17.84
C LEU A 781 25.73 30.91 16.75
N GLU A 782 25.84 32.12 16.17
CA GLU A 782 25.03 32.55 15.04
C GLU A 782 25.23 31.66 13.81
N GLN A 783 26.47 31.34 13.44
CA GLN A 783 26.77 30.42 12.33
C GLN A 783 26.18 29.01 12.55
N ARG A 784 26.22 28.50 13.78
CA ARG A 784 25.60 27.22 14.13
C ARG A 784 24.08 27.26 13.97
N PHE A 785 23.42 28.36 14.36
CA PHE A 785 21.98 28.51 14.17
C PHE A 785 21.62 28.59 12.68
N GLU A 786 22.40 29.29 11.86
CA GLU A 786 22.20 29.34 10.40
C GLU A 786 22.36 27.94 9.75
N ALA A 787 23.31 27.15 10.21
CA ALA A 787 23.47 25.76 9.76
C ALA A 787 22.27 24.88 10.14
N LEU A 788 21.75 25.03 11.35
CA LEU A 788 20.53 24.32 11.80
C LEU A 788 19.29 24.76 11.00
N ASP A 789 19.18 26.06 10.68
CA ASP A 789 18.12 26.60 9.83
C ASP A 789 18.18 25.97 8.42
N LEU A 790 19.39 25.80 7.84
CA LEU A 790 19.57 25.10 6.55
C LEU A 790 19.23 23.60 6.64
N ILE A 791 19.65 22.90 7.71
CA ILE A 791 19.31 21.48 7.90
C ILE A 791 17.79 21.28 7.96
N LYS A 792 17.09 22.15 8.70
CA LYS A 792 15.62 22.15 8.74
C LYS A 792 15.01 22.29 7.34
N GLN A 793 15.52 23.23 6.53
CA GLN A 793 15.05 23.42 5.16
C GLN A 793 15.33 22.18 4.30
N ILE A 794 16.49 21.53 4.43
CA ILE A 794 16.79 20.27 3.73
C ILE A 794 15.78 19.17 4.09
N ILE A 795 15.45 19.02 5.38
CA ILE A 795 14.45 18.04 5.85
C ILE A 795 13.07 18.35 5.25
N LEU A 796 12.68 19.63 5.19
CA LEU A 796 11.43 20.07 4.56
C LEU A 796 11.38 19.66 3.08
N LEU A 797 12.42 20.01 2.32
CA LEU A 797 12.49 19.74 0.88
C LEU A 797 12.54 18.24 0.60
N TYR A 798 13.28 17.49 1.41
CA TYR A 798 13.32 16.04 1.31
C TYR A 798 11.92 15.42 1.52
N ALA A 799 11.19 15.86 2.55
CA ALA A 799 9.83 15.37 2.81
C ALA A 799 8.86 15.72 1.66
N LEU A 800 8.96 16.92 1.07
CA LEU A 800 8.10 17.33 -0.05
C LEU A 800 8.37 16.51 -1.33
N ILE A 801 9.62 16.17 -1.62
CA ILE A 801 10.01 15.54 -2.89
C ILE A 801 10.01 14.01 -2.83
N PHE A 802 10.54 13.42 -1.75
CA PHE A 802 10.76 11.98 -1.66
C PHE A 802 9.60 11.24 -0.97
N ILE A 803 8.79 11.93 -0.16
CA ILE A 803 7.66 11.35 0.58
C ILE A 803 6.34 11.80 -0.08
N ASP A 804 6.21 11.49 -1.37
CA ASP A 804 5.07 11.85 -2.22
C ASP A 804 4.01 10.75 -2.29
N LYS A 805 4.32 9.53 -1.84
CA LYS A 805 3.38 8.39 -1.88
C LYS A 805 2.45 8.31 -0.67
N THR A 806 2.86 8.84 0.48
CA THR A 806 2.15 8.69 1.76
C THR A 806 1.87 10.04 2.41
N GLU A 807 0.63 10.53 2.28
CA GLU A 807 0.20 11.85 2.75
C GLU A 807 0.36 12.03 4.27
N ILE A 808 0.00 11.01 5.07
CA ILE A 808 0.07 11.04 6.54
C ILE A 808 1.52 11.17 7.03
N ILE A 809 2.43 10.35 6.49
CA ILE A 809 3.84 10.33 6.90
C ILE A 809 4.50 11.66 6.53
N GLN A 810 4.19 12.18 5.34
CA GLN A 810 4.69 13.48 4.91
C GLN A 810 4.28 14.59 5.89
N ILE A 811 2.99 14.69 6.23
CA ILE A 811 2.49 15.71 7.17
C ILE A 811 3.11 15.53 8.56
N ALA A 812 3.23 14.30 9.05
CA ALA A 812 3.84 14.03 10.35
C ALA A 812 5.30 14.51 10.43
N ILE A 813 6.09 14.26 9.38
CA ILE A 813 7.48 14.73 9.31
C ILE A 813 7.56 16.25 9.20
N LEU A 814 6.72 16.87 8.38
CA LEU A 814 6.65 18.33 8.26
C LEU A 814 6.27 18.98 9.60
N PHE A 815 5.29 18.40 10.31
CA PHE A 815 4.86 18.87 11.63
C PHE A 815 5.98 18.75 12.67
N LEU A 816 6.67 17.59 12.72
CA LEU A 816 7.81 17.38 13.61
C LEU A 816 8.95 18.37 13.30
N ASN A 817 9.24 18.60 12.02
CA ASN A 817 10.25 19.56 11.59
C ASN A 817 9.92 20.98 12.07
N CYS A 818 8.65 21.40 11.97
CA CYS A 818 8.19 22.69 12.50
C CYS A 818 8.26 22.77 14.03
N LEU A 819 7.95 21.69 14.76
CA LEU A 819 8.12 21.65 16.22
C LEU A 819 9.58 21.80 16.64
N ILE A 820 10.49 21.06 16.00
CA ILE A 820 11.94 21.18 16.24
C ILE A 820 12.40 22.61 15.96
N SER A 821 11.90 23.22 14.89
CA SER A 821 12.21 24.61 14.53
C SER A 821 11.77 25.60 15.61
N MET A 822 10.58 25.42 16.17
CA MET A 822 10.09 26.26 17.26
C MET A 822 10.99 26.15 18.49
N VAL A 823 11.49 24.94 18.81
CA VAL A 823 12.46 24.73 19.90
C VAL A 823 13.79 25.43 19.61
N ILE A 824 14.31 25.34 18.37
CA ILE A 824 15.55 26.02 17.96
C ILE A 824 15.39 27.55 18.12
N ILE A 825 14.29 28.12 17.63
CA ILE A 825 14.01 29.56 17.72
C ILE A 825 13.85 29.99 19.19
N PHE A 826 13.16 29.19 20.00
CA PHE A 826 13.00 29.46 21.43
C PHE A 826 14.36 29.48 22.14
N ASN A 827 15.26 28.55 21.82
CA ASN A 827 16.62 28.53 22.36
C ASN A 827 17.45 29.73 21.89
N ARG A 828 17.26 30.18 20.64
CA ARG A 828 17.92 31.37 20.06
C ARG A 828 17.52 32.68 20.76
N ARG A 829 16.36 32.72 21.44
CA ARG A 829 15.85 33.90 22.18
C ARG A 829 16.85 34.50 23.16
N ARG A 830 17.72 33.69 23.77
CA ARG A 830 18.71 34.16 24.74
C ARG A 830 19.76 35.10 24.14
N HIS A 831 19.89 35.14 22.81
CA HIS A 831 20.97 35.86 22.12
C HIS A 831 20.48 36.90 21.10
N GLN A 832 19.17 37.00 20.83
CA GLN A 832 18.59 37.94 19.86
C GLN A 832 17.67 38.98 20.51
N HIS A 833 17.43 40.09 19.79
CA HIS A 833 16.45 41.10 20.20
C HIS A 833 15.04 40.49 20.25
N LEU A 834 14.36 40.67 21.40
CA LEU A 834 13.07 40.06 21.72
C LEU A 834 12.00 40.24 20.63
N GLN A 835 11.99 41.38 19.95
CA GLN A 835 11.00 41.73 18.92
C GLN A 835 11.14 40.88 17.64
N ASN A 836 12.37 40.57 17.22
CA ASN A 836 12.63 39.74 16.04
C ASN A 836 12.35 38.25 16.32
N CYS A 837 12.40 37.84 17.58
CA CYS A 837 12.01 36.49 17.98
C CYS A 837 10.49 36.28 17.92
N VAL A 838 9.69 37.29 18.32
CA VAL A 838 8.23 37.16 18.36
C VAL A 838 7.65 36.97 16.96
N SER A 839 8.12 37.74 15.97
CA SER A 839 7.67 37.62 14.57
C SER A 839 7.98 36.25 13.97
N LYS A 840 9.20 35.73 14.18
CA LYS A 840 9.59 34.37 13.75
C LYS A 840 8.79 33.26 14.44
N ILE A 841 8.50 33.40 15.73
CA ILE A 841 7.65 32.45 16.46
C ILE A 841 6.22 32.47 15.91
N LEU A 842 5.68 33.66 15.59
CA LEU A 842 4.35 33.80 15.01
C LEU A 842 4.27 33.21 13.60
N SER A 843 5.29 33.41 12.76
CA SER A 843 5.31 32.83 11.41
C SER A 843 5.40 31.31 11.46
N GLU A 844 6.31 30.76 12.25
CA GLU A 844 6.49 29.31 12.41
C GLU A 844 5.30 28.64 13.09
N GLY A 845 4.69 29.30 14.08
CA GLY A 845 3.44 28.84 14.68
C GLY A 845 2.28 28.82 13.69
N SER A 846 2.20 29.81 12.80
CA SER A 846 1.18 29.85 11.73
C SER A 846 1.38 28.74 10.71
N ILE A 847 2.63 28.42 10.37
CA ILE A 847 2.98 27.29 9.49
C ILE A 847 2.64 25.96 10.17
N LEU A 848 2.99 25.80 11.45
CA LEU A 848 2.66 24.59 12.22
C LEU A 848 1.15 24.34 12.24
N LEU A 849 0.35 25.39 12.47
CA LEU A 849 -1.11 25.34 12.39
C LEU A 849 -1.59 25.00 10.98
N PHE A 850 -1.01 25.62 9.95
CA PHE A 850 -1.33 25.32 8.55
C PHE A 850 -1.12 23.82 8.23
N ILE A 851 0.03 23.25 8.63
CA ILE A 851 0.35 21.83 8.41
C ILE A 851 -0.60 20.93 9.19
N PHE A 852 -0.88 21.25 10.46
CA PHE A 852 -1.80 20.47 11.29
C PHE A 852 -3.22 20.43 10.70
N ILE A 853 -3.75 21.58 10.29
CA ILE A 853 -5.09 21.68 9.68
C ILE A 853 -5.13 20.98 8.32
N SER A 854 -4.00 20.86 7.61
CA SER A 854 -3.91 20.17 6.32
C SER A 854 -4.18 18.65 6.40
N LEU A 855 -4.17 18.05 7.60
CA LEU A 855 -4.59 16.66 7.82
C LEU A 855 -6.03 16.39 7.33
N VAL A 856 -6.89 17.41 7.31
CA VAL A 856 -8.28 17.31 6.84
C VAL A 856 -8.36 16.98 5.33
N TYR A 857 -7.31 17.26 4.56
CA TYR A 857 -7.29 17.07 3.11
C TYR A 857 -6.75 15.71 2.67
N ILE A 858 -6.45 14.81 3.62
CA ILE A 858 -6.01 13.45 3.31
C ILE A 858 -7.13 12.66 2.63
N LYS A 859 -6.78 11.88 1.60
CA LYS A 859 -7.73 11.14 0.76
C LYS A 859 -8.59 10.10 1.50
N ASP A 860 -8.14 9.60 2.65
CA ASP A 860 -8.87 8.59 3.46
C ASP A 860 -9.84 9.21 4.49
N PHE A 861 -9.78 10.52 4.73
CA PHE A 861 -10.70 11.23 5.64
C PHE A 861 -12.05 11.72 5.06
N PRO A 862 -12.41 11.63 3.75
CA PRO A 862 -13.62 12.25 3.23
C PRO A 862 -14.92 11.61 3.71
N ILE A 863 -14.88 10.51 4.46
CA ILE A 863 -16.06 9.95 5.14
C ILE A 863 -16.64 10.96 6.16
N TYR A 864 -15.80 11.84 6.74
CA TYR A 864 -16.20 12.67 7.88
C TYR A 864 -16.39 14.15 7.57
N ILE A 865 -15.94 14.67 6.40
CA ILE A 865 -15.91 16.11 6.12
C ILE A 865 -16.40 16.41 4.69
N SER A 866 -17.52 17.15 4.59
CA SER A 866 -18.10 17.53 3.29
C SER A 866 -17.24 18.56 2.52
N GLY A 867 -17.44 18.64 1.19
CA GLY A 867 -16.71 19.55 0.31
C GLY A 867 -16.83 21.03 0.71
N GLU A 868 -18.00 21.48 1.19
CA GLU A 868 -18.19 22.85 1.68
C GLU A 868 -17.30 23.17 2.89
N HIS A 869 -17.20 22.24 3.84
CA HIS A 869 -16.34 22.41 5.01
C HIS A 869 -14.87 22.47 4.60
N LYS A 870 -14.44 21.72 3.58
CA LYS A 870 -13.07 21.83 3.04
C LYS A 870 -12.78 23.23 2.49
N ILE A 871 -13.74 23.88 1.83
CA ILE A 871 -13.59 25.27 1.34
C ILE A 871 -13.49 26.26 2.52
N ILE A 872 -14.31 26.09 3.57
CA ILE A 872 -14.24 26.90 4.79
C ILE A 872 -12.86 26.79 5.45
N ILE A 873 -12.34 25.57 5.56
CA ILE A 873 -11.00 25.33 6.09
C ILE A 873 -9.93 25.95 5.17
N GLY A 874 -10.14 25.92 3.85
CA GLY A 874 -9.31 26.62 2.88
C GLY A 874 -9.21 28.12 3.15
N TRP A 875 -10.30 28.78 3.58
CA TRP A 875 -10.27 30.19 3.97
C TRP A 875 -9.44 30.43 5.25
N ILE A 876 -9.48 29.49 6.20
CA ILE A 876 -8.63 29.54 7.40
C ILE A 876 -7.15 29.43 7.01
N HIS A 877 -6.81 28.53 6.08
CA HIS A 877 -5.45 28.43 5.55
C HIS A 877 -5.01 29.71 4.85
N ILE A 878 -5.86 30.30 3.99
CA ILE A 878 -5.57 31.57 3.32
C ILE A 878 -5.32 32.69 4.35
N PHE A 879 -6.11 32.75 5.42
CA PHE A 879 -5.91 33.73 6.49
C PHE A 879 -4.56 33.55 7.20
N LEU A 880 -4.20 32.30 7.56
CA LEU A 880 -2.90 31.99 8.18
C LEU A 880 -1.73 32.38 7.27
N LEU A 881 -1.81 32.06 5.98
CA LEU A 881 -0.76 32.39 5.01
C LEU A 881 -0.68 33.89 4.74
N SER A 882 -1.83 34.58 4.64
CA SER A 882 -1.89 36.04 4.51
C SER A 882 -1.30 36.74 5.73
N PHE A 883 -1.51 36.19 6.93
CA PHE A 883 -0.90 36.70 8.16
C PHE A 883 0.63 36.57 8.13
N ILE A 884 1.17 35.45 7.65
CA ILE A 884 2.63 35.27 7.46
C ILE A 884 3.19 36.34 6.52
N LEU A 885 2.50 36.65 5.41
CA LEU A 885 2.91 37.70 4.48
C LEU A 885 2.76 39.12 5.06
N ALA A 886 1.83 39.35 5.99
CA ALA A 886 1.67 40.67 6.61
C ALA A 886 2.71 40.95 7.71
N LEU A 887 3.16 39.92 8.46
CA LEU A 887 4.03 40.06 9.62
C LEU A 887 5.33 40.86 9.36
N PRO A 888 6.12 40.57 8.29
CA PRO A 888 7.33 41.34 8.00
C PRO A 888 7.04 42.82 7.76
N ILE A 889 5.95 43.15 7.06
CA ILE A 889 5.56 44.53 6.76
C ILE A 889 5.25 45.30 8.04
N ILE A 890 4.49 44.68 8.95
CA ILE A 890 4.13 45.27 10.25
C ILE A 890 5.41 45.55 11.07
N GLN A 891 6.34 44.60 11.09
CA GLN A 891 7.60 44.74 11.81
C GLN A 891 8.44 45.89 11.22
N LEU A 892 8.54 45.99 9.90
CA LEU A 892 9.28 47.07 9.23
C LEU A 892 8.66 48.43 9.46
N ALA A 893 7.34 48.55 9.41
CA ALA A 893 6.66 49.81 9.68
C ALA A 893 7.00 50.30 11.11
N LYS A 894 7.05 49.38 12.07
CA LYS A 894 7.45 49.67 13.44
C LYS A 894 8.92 50.04 13.55
N ASP A 895 9.82 49.28 12.93
CA ASP A 895 11.26 49.55 12.96
C ASP A 895 11.60 50.88 12.27
N PHE A 896 10.95 51.18 11.15
CA PHE A 896 11.05 52.44 10.44
C PHE A 896 10.52 53.59 11.30
N SER A 897 9.39 53.44 11.98
CA SER A 897 8.85 54.47 12.88
C SER A 897 9.79 54.78 14.05
N LEU A 898 10.40 53.75 14.65
CA LEU A 898 11.39 53.86 15.72
C LEU A 898 12.67 54.52 15.23
N TRP A 899 13.16 54.12 14.05
CA TRP A 899 14.30 54.73 13.41
C TRP A 899 14.05 56.21 13.12
N PHE A 900 12.90 56.54 12.53
CA PHE A 900 12.48 57.90 12.21
C PHE A 900 12.35 58.76 13.47
N TYR A 901 11.75 58.23 14.54
CA TYR A 901 11.65 58.91 15.83
C TYR A 901 13.02 59.18 16.46
N LYS A 902 13.93 58.19 16.47
CA LYS A 902 15.32 58.39 16.94
C LYS A 902 16.06 59.44 16.11
N ARG A 903 15.86 59.44 14.79
CA ARG A 903 16.42 60.43 13.87
C ARG A 903 15.90 61.83 14.18
N LEU A 904 14.59 61.98 14.39
CA LEU A 904 13.97 63.24 14.82
C LEU A 904 14.52 63.73 16.16
N LEU A 905 14.72 62.84 17.14
CA LEU A 905 15.34 63.18 18.43
C LEU A 905 16.81 63.63 18.27
N GLN A 906 17.58 62.98 17.40
CA GLN A 906 18.96 63.41 17.10
C GLN A 906 19.00 64.79 16.42
N ILE A 907 18.08 65.05 15.49
CA ILE A 907 17.91 66.36 14.86
C ILE A 907 17.52 67.41 15.91
N ARG A 908 16.62 67.08 16.84
CA ARG A 908 16.19 67.98 17.93
C ARG A 908 17.33 68.27 18.91
N LYS A 909 18.14 67.27 19.27
CA LYS A 909 19.35 67.44 20.10
C LYS A 909 20.40 68.32 19.41
N THR A 910 20.64 68.12 18.11
CA THR A 910 21.59 68.95 17.34
C THR A 910 21.10 70.39 17.12
N ILE A 911 19.78 70.61 17.04
CA ILE A 911 19.20 71.96 17.03
C ILE A 911 19.35 72.63 18.41
N ASN A 912 19.12 71.89 19.51
CA ASN A 912 19.29 72.42 20.86
C ASN A 912 20.75 72.71 21.22
N THR A 913 21.71 71.87 20.81
CA THR A 913 23.14 72.17 21.00
C THR A 913 23.58 73.35 20.13
N ARG A 914 23.05 73.51 18.92
CA ARG A 914 23.27 74.72 18.10
C ARG A 914 22.68 75.99 18.72
N LYS A 915 21.54 75.90 19.43
CA LYS A 915 20.99 77.03 20.21
C LYS A 915 21.87 77.39 21.42
N GLN A 916 22.50 76.42 22.08
CA GLN A 916 23.45 76.69 23.17
C GLN A 916 24.77 77.30 22.68
N ILE A 917 25.23 76.94 21.48
CA ILE A 917 26.41 77.53 20.83
C ILE A 917 26.15 78.96 20.29
N TRP A 918 24.88 79.37 20.16
CA TRP A 918 24.49 80.75 19.79
C TRP A 918 24.23 81.66 21.01
N LEU A 919 24.21 81.10 22.23
CA LEU A 919 24.04 81.82 23.49
C LEU A 919 25.35 81.99 24.28
N PHE A 920 26.44 81.40 23.76
CA PHE A 920 27.83 81.77 24.03
C PHE A 920 28.34 82.55 22.83
#